data_AF-A0A084WDY7-F1
#
_entry.id   AF-A0A084WDY7-F1
#
_cell.length_a   1.000
_cell.length_b   1.000
_cell.length_c   1.000
_cell.angle_alpha   90.00
_cell.angle_beta   90.00
_cell.angle_gamma   90.00
#
_symmetry.space_group_name_H-M   'P 1'
#
loop_
_entity.id
_entity.type
_entity.pdbx_description
1 polymer ?
#
loop_
_entity_poly.entity_id
_entity_poly.type
_entity_poly.pdbx_seq_one_letter_code
_entity_poly.pdbx_strand_id
1 'polypeptide(L)'
;MTDINTRFRGLLQRPYEPTFVPKSNGQLYYDLPDSFLTDHYRPFGAALQNRFGTNAQTRIPLPNITAPDLAFADVVSRRGAFSVFQPAHQRVAGQLVELFLAQPNPDSLSAMAVFARDRVNGPLFQYALSVALMHRDDTRGVDIPSFLELFPDRYVDPAVFPQLREEGNLVESGNRRAVEIPMNYTASERVDEQRLAYWREDIGVNLHHWHWHLVYPARGPDRTVRKDRRGELFYYMHQQTMARYNIERFANGLPMVQALRHLREAIPEGYFPKITRSSDGRSYPARHPNQTLSDLKRTEDGVIVSIADMELWTSRIFEAIDNGYAQSTNNERVPLDNDNGIDLLGNMVEASTLSVNLQYYGDLHNNGHNILGYIHDPDNSYLEGFGVVGDNTTAMRDPVFYRWHQHIDDIFQRHKQRLPAYTGQQLAFNDVAVDNFEIQLNKANAPTNILLTFWQRSQVNLGTGLDFGPEGNLFATFTHIQHAPFSYRIRVTNRAGDTRRGTVRIFLGPKTNESGQTLPFREQRRLMVELDKFTVTLNPGQNSIVRRGDQSSVTIPYERTFRNVTASTVSGNEAFQFCNCGWPNHMLVPKGSPEGREYDFFVMVTDYTQDRVEDFDENVNCNDAHVFCGLRGRRYPDARSMGFPFDRFTPGSVGSLLDFIKPYVNMRVTPVKVRFTNTVIARS
;
A
#
# COMPACT_ATOMS: atom_id res chain seq x y z
N MET A 1 -7.35 24.48 -26.34
CA MET A 1 -7.82 23.84 -25.09
C MET A 1 -6.60 23.49 -24.28
N THR A 2 -6.49 23.98 -23.05
CA THR A 2 -5.43 23.57 -22.12
C THR A 2 -5.60 22.09 -21.82
N ASP A 3 -4.52 21.33 -21.90
CA ASP A 3 -4.52 19.89 -21.64
C ASP A 3 -5.09 19.59 -20.23
N ILE A 4 -5.97 18.59 -20.15
CA ILE A 4 -6.66 18.17 -18.92
C ILE A 4 -5.67 17.79 -17.82
N ASN A 5 -4.54 17.19 -18.19
CA ASN A 5 -3.45 16.88 -17.27
C ASN A 5 -2.89 18.14 -16.64
N THR A 6 -2.56 19.14 -17.45
CA THR A 6 -2.08 20.44 -16.99
C THR A 6 -3.05 21.10 -15.99
N ARG A 7 -4.37 20.99 -16.22
CA ARG A 7 -5.39 21.55 -15.30
C ARG A 7 -5.39 20.92 -13.92
N PHE A 8 -5.24 19.60 -13.82
CA PHE A 8 -5.27 18.92 -12.52
C PHE A 8 -3.90 18.89 -11.84
N ARG A 9 -2.79 18.86 -12.60
CA ARG A 9 -1.42 18.95 -12.05
C ARG A 9 -1.19 20.19 -11.19
N GLY A 10 -1.82 21.33 -11.52
CA GLY A 10 -1.76 22.53 -10.68
C GLY A 10 -2.47 22.41 -9.33
N LEU A 11 -3.45 21.53 -9.22
CA LEU A 11 -4.20 21.26 -7.98
C LEU A 11 -3.49 20.22 -7.11
N LEU A 12 -2.78 19.29 -7.75
CA LEU A 12 -2.05 18.19 -7.14
C LEU A 12 -0.57 18.56 -6.89
N GLN A 13 -0.34 19.73 -6.28
CA GLN A 13 0.99 20.17 -5.82
C GLN A 13 0.80 21.24 -4.73
N ARG A 14 1.84 21.47 -3.92
CA ARG A 14 1.90 22.53 -2.88
C ARG A 14 0.55 22.69 -2.15
N PRO A 15 0.11 21.67 -1.38
CA PRO A 15 -1.28 21.56 -0.92
C PRO A 15 -1.78 22.76 -0.13
N TYR A 16 -0.90 23.48 0.58
CA TYR A 16 -1.29 24.62 1.40
C TYR A 16 -1.12 25.98 0.73
N GLU A 17 -0.34 26.10 -0.35
CA GLU A 17 -0.28 27.30 -1.19
C GLU A 17 -1.62 27.52 -1.93
N PRO A 18 -2.30 28.67 -1.75
CA PRO A 18 -3.58 28.93 -2.41
C PRO A 18 -3.55 28.87 -3.94
N THR A 19 -4.69 28.63 -4.57
CA THR A 19 -4.83 28.47 -6.03
C THR A 19 -4.48 29.72 -6.83
N PHE A 20 -4.57 30.92 -6.22
CA PHE A 20 -4.13 32.18 -6.84
C PHE A 20 -2.61 32.37 -6.85
N VAL A 21 -1.85 31.51 -6.17
CA VAL A 21 -0.38 31.50 -6.27
C VAL A 21 0.01 30.70 -7.53
N PRO A 22 0.99 31.15 -8.35
CA PRO A 22 1.42 30.40 -9.52
C PRO A 22 1.88 29.00 -9.16
N LYS A 23 1.59 28.03 -10.02
CA LYS A 23 1.91 26.61 -9.88
C LYS A 23 2.96 26.20 -10.90
N SER A 24 3.57 25.03 -10.69
CA SER A 24 4.59 24.47 -11.59
C SER A 24 5.76 25.44 -11.81
N ASN A 25 6.37 25.94 -10.71
CA ASN A 25 7.47 26.92 -10.72
C ASN A 25 7.14 28.17 -11.55
N GLY A 26 5.98 28.79 -11.28
CA GLY A 26 5.55 30.01 -11.98
C GLY A 26 4.96 29.82 -13.37
N GLN A 27 4.94 28.60 -13.93
CA GLN A 27 4.50 28.37 -15.30
C GLN A 27 2.98 28.34 -15.46
N LEU A 28 2.24 27.92 -14.44
CA LEU A 28 0.78 27.72 -14.50
C LEU A 28 0.05 28.67 -13.56
N TYR A 29 -0.98 29.35 -14.05
CA TYR A 29 -1.81 30.24 -13.25
C TYR A 29 -3.30 30.02 -13.52
N TYR A 30 -4.13 30.02 -12.48
CA TYR A 30 -5.58 29.96 -12.60
C TYR A 30 -6.16 31.37 -12.55
N ASP A 31 -6.87 31.78 -13.59
CA ASP A 31 -7.60 33.04 -13.57
C ASP A 31 -8.90 32.85 -12.79
N LEU A 32 -8.84 33.23 -11.51
CA LEU A 32 -9.93 33.05 -10.54
C LEU A 32 -10.93 34.21 -10.60
N PRO A 33 -12.23 33.94 -10.65
CA PRO A 33 -13.23 34.92 -10.24
C PRO A 33 -13.11 35.29 -8.75
N ASP A 34 -13.50 36.50 -8.35
CA ASP A 34 -13.45 36.95 -6.95
C ASP A 34 -14.23 36.03 -5.98
N SER A 35 -15.27 35.35 -6.48
CA SER A 35 -16.06 34.37 -5.74
C SER A 35 -15.24 33.15 -5.30
N PHE A 36 -14.14 32.84 -5.97
CA PHE A 36 -13.24 31.73 -5.63
C PHE A 36 -12.27 32.09 -4.52
N LEU A 37 -12.00 33.38 -4.29
CA LEU A 37 -11.18 33.80 -3.16
C LEU A 37 -11.93 33.52 -1.84
N THR A 38 -11.21 32.96 -0.87
CA THR A 38 -11.73 32.81 0.50
C THR A 38 -11.98 34.18 1.10
N ASP A 39 -12.81 34.26 2.15
CA ASP A 39 -13.20 35.53 2.77
C ASP A 39 -11.99 36.36 3.22
N HIS A 40 -10.92 35.70 3.66
CA HIS A 40 -9.67 36.35 4.05
C HIS A 40 -8.96 37.05 2.89
N TYR A 41 -8.93 36.44 1.70
CA TYR A 41 -8.18 36.95 0.55
C TYR A 41 -9.00 37.81 -0.41
N ARG A 42 -10.34 37.73 -0.36
CA ARG A 42 -11.24 38.49 -1.23
C ARG A 42 -10.99 40.02 -1.21
N PRO A 43 -10.75 40.68 -0.06
CA PRO A 43 -10.44 42.12 -0.03
C PRO A 43 -9.15 42.50 -0.78
N PHE A 44 -8.25 41.54 -1.02
CA PHE A 44 -6.95 41.75 -1.65
C PHE A 44 -6.91 41.22 -3.10
N GLY A 45 -8.04 40.80 -3.67
CA GLY A 45 -8.08 40.11 -4.98
C GLY A 45 -7.32 40.83 -6.09
N ALA A 46 -7.57 42.12 -6.28
CA ALA A 46 -6.88 42.92 -7.29
C ALA A 46 -5.35 43.01 -7.06
N ALA A 47 -4.92 43.15 -5.79
CA ALA A 47 -3.50 43.21 -5.46
C ALA A 47 -2.82 41.84 -5.67
N LEU A 48 -3.49 40.74 -5.32
CA LEU A 48 -2.99 39.38 -5.54
C LEU A 48 -2.88 39.06 -7.02
N GLN A 49 -3.89 39.43 -7.82
CA GLN A 49 -3.88 39.23 -9.27
C GLN A 49 -2.73 40.00 -9.94
N ASN A 50 -2.48 41.25 -9.53
CA ASN A 50 -1.36 42.03 -10.04
C ASN A 50 0.01 41.43 -9.66
N ARG A 51 0.12 40.92 -8.42
CA ARG A 51 1.37 40.32 -7.92
C ARG A 51 1.68 38.98 -8.59
N PHE A 52 0.68 38.12 -8.77
CA PHE A 52 0.89 36.72 -9.16
C PHE A 52 0.49 36.40 -10.61
N GLY A 53 -0.38 37.20 -11.23
CA GLY A 53 -0.98 36.91 -12.53
C GLY A 53 -0.27 37.49 -13.76
N THR A 54 0.90 38.12 -13.60
CA THR A 54 1.54 38.92 -14.67
C THR A 54 2.54 38.16 -15.55
N ASN A 55 3.10 37.03 -15.09
CA ASN A 55 4.23 36.36 -15.77
C ASN A 55 4.03 34.85 -16.04
N ALA A 56 2.80 34.33 -15.91
CA ALA A 56 2.54 32.91 -16.12
C ALA A 56 2.49 32.54 -17.61
N GLN A 57 3.20 31.47 -17.98
CA GLN A 57 3.25 30.96 -19.36
C GLN A 57 1.90 30.36 -19.80
N THR A 58 1.24 29.64 -18.90
CA THR A 58 -0.06 28.99 -19.14
C THR A 58 -1.08 29.54 -18.16
N ARG A 59 -2.21 30.01 -18.69
CA ARG A 59 -3.34 30.53 -17.91
C ARG A 59 -4.55 29.64 -18.10
N ILE A 60 -5.22 29.31 -17.00
CA ILE A 60 -6.46 28.53 -17.00
C ILE A 60 -7.60 29.46 -16.59
N PRO A 61 -8.43 29.94 -17.54
CA PRO A 61 -9.63 30.68 -17.21
C PRO A 61 -10.65 29.78 -16.54
N LEU A 62 -11.19 30.23 -15.41
CA LEU A 62 -12.25 29.52 -14.70
C LEU A 62 -13.57 30.31 -14.79
N PRO A 63 -14.68 29.64 -15.11
CA PRO A 63 -15.99 30.27 -15.08
C PRO A 63 -16.42 30.53 -13.63
N ASN A 64 -17.34 31.48 -13.45
CA ASN A 64 -18.13 31.51 -12.23
C ASN A 64 -18.93 30.21 -12.11
N ILE A 65 -19.00 29.67 -10.89
CA ILE A 65 -19.81 28.49 -10.58
C ILE A 65 -20.82 28.83 -9.50
N THR A 66 -21.91 28.08 -9.43
CA THR A 66 -22.75 28.04 -8.23
C THR A 66 -21.92 27.44 -7.10
N ALA A 67 -21.73 28.20 -6.02
CA ALA A 67 -20.94 27.73 -4.89
C ALA A 67 -21.55 26.45 -4.30
N PRO A 68 -20.80 25.34 -4.18
CA PRO A 68 -21.25 24.17 -3.45
C PRO A 68 -21.36 24.49 -1.95
N ASP A 69 -22.24 23.79 -1.25
CA ASP A 69 -22.17 23.72 0.20
C ASP A 69 -21.00 22.82 0.61
N LEU A 70 -20.02 23.38 1.29
CA LEU A 70 -18.84 22.67 1.80
C LEU A 70 -18.83 22.60 3.34
N ALA A 71 -19.89 23.03 4.03
CA ALA A 71 -19.94 23.04 5.49
C ALA A 71 -19.77 21.64 6.10
N PHE A 72 -20.10 20.59 5.34
CA PHE A 72 -19.85 19.21 5.76
C PHE A 72 -18.35 18.93 6.00
N ALA A 73 -17.44 19.64 5.32
CA ALA A 73 -15.99 19.43 5.43
C ALA A 73 -15.36 20.14 6.66
N ASP A 74 -16.12 21.01 7.35
CA ASP A 74 -15.63 21.78 8.51
C ASP A 74 -15.29 20.91 9.73
N VAL A 75 -15.67 19.62 9.69
CA VAL A 75 -15.24 18.58 10.63
C VAL A 75 -13.72 18.53 10.79
N VAL A 76 -12.97 18.84 9.74
CA VAL A 76 -11.51 18.92 9.79
C VAL A 76 -11.03 20.24 9.22
N SER A 77 -10.36 21.04 10.05
CA SER A 77 -9.84 22.34 9.61
C SER A 77 -8.85 22.21 8.45
N ARG A 78 -8.70 23.29 7.66
CA ARG A 78 -7.79 23.33 6.49
C ARG A 78 -6.40 22.75 6.76
N ARG A 79 -5.86 22.97 7.96
CA ARG A 79 -4.51 22.57 8.39
C ARG A 79 -4.49 21.40 9.39
N GLY A 80 -5.65 20.92 9.82
CA GLY A 80 -5.79 19.87 10.82
C GLY A 80 -5.33 18.49 10.34
N ALA A 81 -5.21 17.56 11.29
CA ALA A 81 -4.85 16.18 11.01
C ALA A 81 -6.05 15.43 10.38
N PHE A 82 -5.80 14.74 9.27
CA PHE A 82 -6.82 13.94 8.58
C PHE A 82 -6.41 12.47 8.56
N SER A 83 -7.35 11.60 8.89
CA SER A 83 -7.17 10.15 8.88
C SER A 83 -8.45 9.47 8.43
N VAL A 84 -8.31 8.54 7.47
CA VAL A 84 -9.40 7.68 7.00
C VAL A 84 -9.76 6.55 7.96
N PHE A 85 -9.20 6.49 9.17
CA PHE A 85 -9.68 5.60 10.23
C PHE A 85 -10.77 6.24 11.09
N GLN A 86 -10.82 7.57 11.13
CA GLN A 86 -11.82 8.27 11.94
C GLN A 86 -13.18 8.31 11.21
N PRO A 87 -14.28 7.90 11.86
CA PRO A 87 -15.59 7.85 11.19
C PRO A 87 -16.06 9.19 10.63
N ALA A 88 -15.77 10.30 11.32
CA ALA A 88 -16.14 11.64 10.87
C ALA A 88 -15.36 12.04 9.60
N HIS A 89 -14.04 11.82 9.59
CA HIS A 89 -13.19 12.07 8.42
C HIS A 89 -13.54 11.19 7.21
N GLN A 90 -13.83 9.91 7.43
CA GLN A 90 -14.29 8.99 6.37
C GLN A 90 -15.56 9.52 5.69
N ARG A 91 -16.52 10.01 6.47
CA ARG A 91 -17.80 10.52 5.98
C ARG A 91 -17.60 11.73 5.07
N VAL A 92 -16.84 12.72 5.53
CA VAL A 92 -16.60 13.96 4.77
C VAL A 92 -15.74 13.71 3.53
N ALA A 93 -14.82 12.74 3.59
CA ALA A 93 -14.09 12.26 2.42
C ALA A 93 -15.04 11.65 1.38
N GLY A 94 -15.97 10.78 1.80
CA GLY A 94 -16.97 10.20 0.90
C GLY A 94 -17.87 11.27 0.25
N GLN A 95 -18.30 12.28 1.01
CA GLN A 95 -19.11 13.39 0.49
C GLN A 95 -18.35 14.25 -0.52
N LEU A 96 -17.08 14.56 -0.25
CA LEU A 96 -16.24 15.32 -1.19
C LEU A 96 -15.93 14.52 -2.46
N VAL A 97 -15.71 13.20 -2.35
CA VAL A 97 -15.58 12.30 -3.50
C VAL A 97 -16.85 12.32 -4.34
N GLU A 98 -18.03 12.18 -3.72
CA GLU A 98 -19.31 12.20 -4.46
C GLU A 98 -19.53 13.54 -5.17
N LEU A 99 -19.21 14.67 -4.52
CA LEU A 99 -19.27 16.00 -5.13
C LEU A 99 -18.44 16.09 -6.41
N PHE A 100 -17.21 15.55 -6.40
CA PHE A 100 -16.34 15.53 -7.58
C PHE A 100 -16.80 14.53 -8.65
N LEU A 101 -17.28 13.37 -8.25
CA LEU A 101 -17.79 12.37 -9.18
C LEU A 101 -19.11 12.80 -9.85
N ALA A 102 -19.91 13.65 -9.20
CA ALA A 102 -21.18 14.17 -9.72
C ALA A 102 -21.00 15.24 -10.81
N GLN A 103 -19.77 15.75 -11.03
CA GLN A 103 -19.54 16.80 -12.03
C GLN A 103 -19.75 16.27 -13.45
N PRO A 104 -20.36 17.04 -14.37
CA PRO A 104 -20.78 16.53 -15.67
C PRO A 104 -19.63 16.25 -16.64
N ASN A 105 -18.50 16.94 -16.49
CA ASN A 105 -17.33 16.84 -17.35
C ASN A 105 -16.06 17.32 -16.62
N PRO A 106 -14.86 17.14 -17.20
CA PRO A 106 -13.62 17.51 -16.55
C PRO A 106 -13.43 19.01 -16.32
N ASP A 107 -14.02 19.87 -17.16
CA ASP A 107 -13.94 21.33 -16.99
C ASP A 107 -14.73 21.76 -15.75
N SER A 108 -15.98 21.29 -15.60
CA SER A 108 -16.78 21.52 -14.41
C SER A 108 -16.13 20.94 -13.15
N LEU A 109 -15.54 19.74 -13.26
CA LEU A 109 -14.74 19.16 -12.18
C LEU A 109 -13.56 20.05 -11.80
N SER A 110 -12.80 20.55 -12.77
CA SER A 110 -11.64 21.41 -12.50
C SER A 110 -12.06 22.69 -11.79
N ALA A 111 -13.15 23.35 -12.20
CA ALA A 111 -13.66 24.55 -11.54
C ALA A 111 -14.14 24.25 -10.11
N MET A 112 -14.88 23.16 -9.92
CA MET A 112 -15.33 22.71 -8.59
C MET A 112 -14.13 22.40 -7.67
N ALA A 113 -13.13 21.70 -8.19
CA ALA A 113 -11.94 21.34 -7.45
C ALA A 113 -11.10 22.58 -7.07
N VAL A 114 -10.93 23.56 -7.97
CA VAL A 114 -10.25 24.83 -7.65
C VAL A 114 -10.99 25.56 -6.53
N PHE A 115 -12.33 25.65 -6.61
CA PHE A 115 -13.13 26.31 -5.59
C PHE A 115 -12.99 25.64 -4.21
N ALA A 116 -13.05 24.30 -4.18
CA ALA A 116 -12.94 23.54 -2.93
C ALA A 116 -11.54 23.58 -2.31
N ARG A 117 -10.47 23.52 -3.13
CA ARG A 117 -9.07 23.31 -2.70
C ARG A 117 -8.61 24.23 -1.58
N ASP A 118 -8.97 25.51 -1.63
CA ASP A 118 -8.49 26.50 -0.65
C ASP A 118 -9.38 26.59 0.59
N ARG A 119 -10.52 25.88 0.61
CA ARG A 119 -11.53 25.91 1.69
C ARG A 119 -11.51 24.66 2.55
N VAL A 120 -11.17 23.51 2.00
CA VAL A 120 -11.18 22.23 2.72
C VAL A 120 -9.79 21.82 3.22
N ASN A 121 -9.71 20.80 4.08
CA ASN A 121 -8.45 20.21 4.52
C ASN A 121 -7.57 19.70 3.38
N GLY A 122 -6.26 19.97 3.45
CA GLY A 122 -5.30 19.63 2.39
C GLY A 122 -5.28 18.14 2.05
N PRO A 123 -4.94 17.25 3.00
CA PRO A 123 -4.98 15.80 2.77
C PRO A 123 -6.36 15.28 2.35
N LEU A 124 -7.45 15.76 2.95
CA LEU A 124 -8.81 15.43 2.55
C LEU A 124 -9.08 15.74 1.07
N PHE A 125 -8.71 16.94 0.62
CA PHE A 125 -8.84 17.36 -0.78
C PHE A 125 -8.04 16.46 -1.71
N GLN A 126 -6.75 16.25 -1.41
CA GLN A 126 -5.86 15.46 -2.24
C GLN A 126 -6.34 14.01 -2.34
N TYR A 127 -6.80 13.43 -1.22
CA TYR A 127 -7.44 12.11 -1.20
C TYR A 127 -8.69 12.08 -2.08
N ALA A 128 -9.65 12.98 -1.85
CA ALA A 128 -10.94 12.95 -2.54
C ALA A 128 -10.82 13.21 -4.04
N LEU A 129 -9.97 14.17 -4.44
CA LEU A 129 -9.70 14.45 -5.85
C LEU A 129 -9.00 13.27 -6.51
N SER A 130 -8.02 12.65 -5.85
CA SER A 130 -7.34 11.47 -6.39
C SER A 130 -8.31 10.30 -6.61
N VAL A 131 -9.17 10.01 -5.62
CA VAL A 131 -10.22 8.99 -5.77
C VAL A 131 -11.14 9.34 -6.93
N ALA A 132 -11.60 10.58 -7.05
CA ALA A 132 -12.49 10.98 -8.14
C ALA A 132 -11.83 10.80 -9.52
N LEU A 133 -10.59 11.28 -9.69
CA LEU A 133 -9.83 11.18 -10.94
C LEU A 133 -9.58 9.72 -11.36
N MET A 134 -9.40 8.81 -10.40
CA MET A 134 -9.27 7.36 -10.63
C MET A 134 -10.55 6.67 -11.07
N HIS A 135 -11.73 7.21 -10.76
CA HIS A 135 -12.99 6.52 -10.98
C HIS A 135 -13.82 7.12 -12.11
N ARG A 136 -13.54 8.34 -12.57
CA ARG A 136 -14.23 8.89 -13.74
C ARG A 136 -13.58 8.42 -15.03
N ASP A 137 -14.42 8.09 -16.01
CA ASP A 137 -13.97 7.61 -17.32
C ASP A 137 -13.29 8.70 -18.16
N ASP A 138 -13.73 9.95 -17.99
CA ASP A 138 -13.22 11.13 -18.69
C ASP A 138 -11.91 11.71 -18.10
N THR A 139 -11.38 11.13 -17.02
CA THR A 139 -10.11 11.53 -16.40
C THR A 139 -9.09 10.40 -16.30
N ARG A 140 -9.29 9.29 -17.01
CA ARG A 140 -8.40 8.10 -16.95
C ARG A 140 -6.94 8.40 -17.28
N GLY A 141 -6.69 9.39 -18.13
CA GLY A 141 -5.36 9.80 -18.56
C GLY A 141 -4.71 10.89 -17.70
N VAL A 142 -5.35 11.35 -16.61
CA VAL A 142 -4.78 12.37 -15.73
C VAL A 142 -3.72 11.76 -14.82
N ASP A 143 -2.52 12.30 -14.74
CA ASP A 143 -1.51 11.77 -13.81
C ASP A 143 -1.78 12.25 -12.37
N ILE A 144 -1.80 11.31 -11.42
CA ILE A 144 -1.90 11.59 -9.99
C ILE A 144 -0.49 11.44 -9.39
N PRO A 145 0.06 12.50 -8.77
CA PRO A 145 1.37 12.42 -8.14
C PRO A 145 1.33 11.51 -6.92
N SER A 146 2.50 10.97 -6.59
CA SER A 146 2.66 10.19 -5.36
C SER A 146 2.37 11.06 -4.14
N PHE A 147 1.82 10.48 -3.07
CA PHE A 147 1.58 11.23 -1.83
C PHE A 147 2.87 11.78 -1.21
N LEU A 148 4.03 11.17 -1.54
CA LEU A 148 5.35 11.69 -1.20
C LEU A 148 5.62 13.07 -1.82
N GLU A 149 5.15 13.32 -3.04
CA GLU A 149 5.29 14.63 -3.70
C GLU A 149 4.38 15.69 -3.10
N LEU A 150 3.27 15.28 -2.47
CA LEU A 150 2.27 16.18 -1.90
C LEU A 150 2.57 16.50 -0.44
N PHE A 151 2.86 15.47 0.36
CA PHE A 151 3.09 15.55 1.80
C PHE A 151 4.37 14.81 2.17
N PRO A 152 5.55 15.31 1.73
CA PRO A 152 6.82 14.66 2.01
C PRO A 152 7.08 14.53 3.52
N ASP A 153 6.50 15.42 4.33
CA ASP A 153 6.62 15.43 5.79
C ASP A 153 6.17 14.15 6.47
N ARG A 154 5.38 13.29 5.80
CA ARG A 154 4.96 11.99 6.34
C ARG A 154 5.93 10.85 6.03
N TYR A 155 6.90 11.08 5.16
CA TYR A 155 7.76 10.02 4.64
C TYR A 155 9.24 10.15 5.02
N VAL A 156 9.69 11.38 5.29
CA VAL A 156 11.09 11.69 5.56
C VAL A 156 11.25 12.33 6.94
N ASP A 157 12.46 12.23 7.48
CA ASP A 157 12.83 12.88 8.74
C ASP A 157 12.61 14.41 8.64
N PRO A 158 11.85 15.04 9.54
CA PRO A 158 11.60 16.47 9.47
C PRO A 158 12.86 17.34 9.63
N ALA A 159 13.96 16.82 10.18
CA ALA A 159 15.24 17.53 10.22
C ALA A 159 15.79 17.89 8.82
N VAL A 160 15.29 17.24 7.78
CA VAL A 160 15.66 17.48 6.37
C VAL A 160 15.06 18.77 5.84
N PHE A 161 13.86 19.18 6.29
CA PHE A 161 13.17 20.33 5.68
C PHE A 161 13.83 21.69 5.92
N PRO A 162 14.34 22.03 7.12
CA PRO A 162 15.11 23.25 7.32
C PRO A 162 16.34 23.31 6.40
N GLN A 163 17.05 22.19 6.24
CA GLN A 163 18.22 22.08 5.36
C GLN A 163 17.84 22.27 3.88
N LEU A 164 16.72 21.68 3.43
CA LEU A 164 16.22 21.91 2.07
C LEU A 164 15.79 23.36 1.83
N ARG A 165 15.22 24.03 2.83
CA ARG A 165 14.88 25.46 2.74
C ARG A 165 16.14 26.32 2.67
N GLU A 166 17.15 26.02 3.48
CA GLU A 166 18.45 26.69 3.44
C GLU A 166 19.10 26.54 2.06
N GLU A 167 19.28 25.30 1.61
CA GLU A 167 19.87 24.98 0.31
C GLU A 167 19.10 25.64 -0.84
N GLY A 168 17.77 25.56 -0.81
CA GLY A 168 16.94 26.08 -1.88
C GLY A 168 16.88 27.61 -1.96
N ASN A 169 17.03 28.32 -0.84
CA ASN A 169 17.02 29.78 -0.79
C ASN A 169 18.41 30.39 -1.02
N LEU A 170 19.49 29.69 -0.64
CA LEU A 170 20.85 30.22 -0.71
C LEU A 170 21.61 29.77 -1.97
N VAL A 171 21.24 28.63 -2.56
CA VAL A 171 21.97 28.01 -3.67
C VAL A 171 21.12 27.98 -4.94
N GLU A 172 21.72 28.44 -6.04
CA GLU A 172 21.11 28.38 -7.37
C GLU A 172 20.76 26.94 -7.77
N SER A 173 19.61 26.74 -8.42
CA SER A 173 19.03 25.43 -8.74
C SER A 173 20.02 24.39 -9.32
N GLY A 174 20.92 24.81 -10.21
CA GLY A 174 21.91 23.92 -10.83
C GLY A 174 23.06 23.48 -9.92
N ASN A 175 23.26 24.15 -8.78
CA ASN A 175 24.35 23.91 -7.85
C ASN A 175 23.87 23.28 -6.53
N ARG A 176 22.55 23.05 -6.38
CA ARG A 176 21.96 22.51 -5.15
C ARG A 176 22.44 21.09 -4.87
N ARG A 177 22.76 20.82 -3.61
CA ARG A 177 23.14 19.50 -3.10
C ARG A 177 21.93 18.78 -2.54
N ALA A 178 21.94 17.46 -2.66
CA ALA A 178 20.92 16.63 -2.03
C ALA A 178 21.17 16.51 -0.52
N VAL A 179 20.13 16.71 0.29
CA VAL A 179 20.19 16.54 1.75
C VAL A 179 20.11 15.06 2.10
N GLU A 180 20.99 14.56 2.96
CA GLU A 180 21.04 13.15 3.33
C GLU A 180 20.04 12.81 4.44
N ILE A 181 19.26 11.76 4.23
CA ILE A 181 18.35 11.17 5.21
C ILE A 181 19.10 10.02 5.90
N PRO A 182 19.38 10.11 7.21
CA PRO A 182 20.02 9.02 7.94
C PRO A 182 19.08 7.81 8.03
N MET A 183 19.61 6.59 7.93
CA MET A 183 18.79 5.37 8.12
C MET A 183 18.31 5.22 9.57
N ASN A 184 19.17 5.58 10.53
CA ASN A 184 18.87 5.49 11.96
C ASN A 184 18.48 6.87 12.49
N TYR A 185 17.19 7.20 12.44
CA TYR A 185 16.64 8.47 12.97
C TYR A 185 15.52 8.28 13.99
N THR A 186 14.81 7.14 13.98
CA THR A 186 13.70 6.87 14.90
C THR A 186 14.17 6.23 16.22
N ALA A 187 15.15 5.32 16.17
CA ALA A 187 15.81 4.77 17.35
C ALA A 187 17.30 4.43 17.10
N SER A 188 18.02 4.18 18.19
CA SER A 188 19.39 3.65 18.15
C SER A 188 19.38 2.11 18.11
N GLU A 189 20.53 1.50 17.80
CA GLU A 189 20.76 0.04 17.84
C GLU A 189 20.50 -0.62 19.21
N ARG A 190 20.30 0.16 20.28
CA ARG A 190 19.86 -0.36 21.59
C ARG A 190 18.42 -0.88 21.59
N VAL A 191 17.61 -0.48 20.62
CA VAL A 191 16.24 -0.95 20.45
C VAL A 191 16.26 -2.08 19.44
N ASP A 192 15.95 -3.31 19.84
CA ASP A 192 16.00 -4.48 18.95
C ASP A 192 15.13 -4.31 17.70
N GLU A 193 13.95 -3.71 17.85
CA GLU A 193 13.07 -3.42 16.71
C GLU A 193 13.72 -2.45 15.69
N GLN A 194 14.75 -1.66 16.03
CA GLN A 194 15.46 -0.81 15.07
C GLN A 194 16.04 -1.61 13.90
N ARG A 195 16.35 -2.90 14.09
CA ARG A 195 16.89 -3.76 13.04
C ARG A 195 15.97 -3.89 11.82
N LEU A 196 14.66 -3.70 11.97
CA LEU A 196 13.70 -3.70 10.85
C LEU A 196 13.26 -2.29 10.42
N ALA A 197 13.93 -1.22 10.86
CA ALA A 197 13.60 0.14 10.41
C ALA A 197 13.70 0.27 8.88
N TYR A 198 14.68 -0.38 8.25
CA TYR A 198 14.81 -0.40 6.78
C TYR A 198 13.60 -0.97 6.03
N TRP A 199 12.76 -1.77 6.72
CA TRP A 199 11.53 -2.33 6.17
C TRP A 199 10.35 -1.44 6.55
N ARG A 200 10.19 -1.16 7.85
CA ARG A 200 9.04 -0.42 8.39
C ARG A 200 8.96 1.01 7.87
N GLU A 201 10.12 1.63 7.69
CA GLU A 201 10.27 3.03 7.34
C GLU A 201 10.68 3.22 5.88
N ASP A 202 10.69 2.14 5.09
CA ASP A 202 10.87 2.23 3.63
C ASP A 202 9.75 3.08 3.04
N ILE A 203 10.14 4.09 2.26
CA ILE A 203 9.20 5.03 1.64
C ILE A 203 8.30 4.29 0.64
N GLY A 204 8.84 3.33 -0.13
CA GLY A 204 8.08 2.57 -1.11
C GLY A 204 7.03 1.64 -0.49
N VAL A 205 7.35 1.00 0.64
CA VAL A 205 6.41 0.13 1.38
C VAL A 205 5.24 0.97 1.93
N ASN A 206 5.53 2.11 2.56
CA ASN A 206 4.49 3.00 3.07
C ASN A 206 3.65 3.63 1.95
N LEU A 207 4.28 3.94 0.80
CA LEU A 207 3.55 4.39 -0.38
C LEU A 207 2.64 3.30 -0.94
N HIS A 208 3.09 2.05 -1.02
CA HIS A 208 2.26 0.93 -1.46
C HIS A 208 1.00 0.80 -0.58
N HIS A 209 1.16 0.81 0.75
CA HIS A 209 0.05 0.70 1.69
C HIS A 209 -0.96 1.84 1.54
N TRP A 210 -0.48 3.09 1.40
CA TRP A 210 -1.36 4.22 1.13
C TRP A 210 -2.12 4.06 -0.21
N HIS A 211 -1.42 3.73 -1.30
CA HIS A 211 -2.05 3.55 -2.62
C HIS A 211 -3.06 2.41 -2.61
N TRP A 212 -2.77 1.30 -1.92
CA TRP A 212 -3.68 0.18 -1.80
C TRP A 212 -5.00 0.62 -1.15
N HIS A 213 -4.94 1.34 -0.02
CA HIS A 213 -6.14 1.88 0.64
C HIS A 213 -6.82 3.03 -0.12
N LEU A 214 -6.10 3.74 -0.99
CA LEU A 214 -6.68 4.73 -1.91
C LEU A 214 -7.50 4.04 -3.02
N VAL A 215 -6.99 2.92 -3.56
CA VAL A 215 -7.66 2.12 -4.60
C VAL A 215 -8.83 1.32 -4.01
N TYR A 216 -8.67 0.78 -2.80
CA TYR A 216 -9.65 -0.03 -2.09
C TYR A 216 -10.12 0.64 -0.78
N PRO A 217 -10.81 1.78 -0.86
CA PRO A 217 -11.27 2.49 0.33
C PRO A 217 -12.36 1.69 1.06
N ALA A 218 -12.32 1.68 2.39
CA ALA A 218 -13.33 0.99 3.21
C ALA A 218 -14.71 1.66 3.15
N ARG A 219 -14.76 2.99 2.94
CA ARG A 219 -15.98 3.79 2.88
C ARG A 219 -15.93 4.82 1.74
N GLY A 220 -17.10 5.25 1.28
CA GLY A 220 -17.28 6.19 0.18
C GLY A 220 -18.50 5.79 -0.65
N PRO A 221 -18.69 6.42 -1.83
CA PRO A 221 -19.71 5.99 -2.78
C PRO A 221 -19.60 4.51 -3.13
N ASP A 222 -20.71 3.82 -3.34
CA ASP A 222 -20.72 2.36 -3.59
C ASP A 222 -19.81 1.99 -4.79
N ARG A 223 -19.86 2.77 -5.87
CA ARG A 223 -19.00 2.63 -7.06
C ARG A 223 -17.49 2.73 -6.78
N THR A 224 -17.08 3.37 -5.67
CA THR A 224 -15.67 3.46 -5.29
C THR A 224 -15.25 2.36 -4.33
N VAL A 225 -16.17 1.80 -3.54
CA VAL A 225 -15.87 0.75 -2.54
C VAL A 225 -16.05 -0.65 -3.13
N ARG A 226 -17.13 -0.89 -3.89
CA ARG A 226 -17.52 -2.19 -4.45
C ARG A 226 -16.61 -2.60 -5.62
N LYS A 227 -15.46 -3.16 -5.27
CA LYS A 227 -14.51 -3.78 -6.20
C LYS A 227 -14.50 -5.29 -6.03
N ASP A 228 -14.12 -5.98 -7.10
CA ASP A 228 -14.05 -7.44 -7.11
C ASP A 228 -13.13 -7.97 -6.00
N ARG A 229 -13.67 -8.88 -5.18
CA ARG A 229 -12.96 -9.63 -4.12
C ARG A 229 -12.12 -8.75 -3.19
N ARG A 230 -12.58 -7.52 -2.90
CA ARG A 230 -11.81 -6.52 -2.17
C ARG A 230 -11.54 -6.91 -0.72
N GLY A 231 -12.45 -7.65 -0.07
CA GLY A 231 -12.28 -8.17 1.28
C GLY A 231 -11.27 -9.33 1.32
N GLU A 232 -11.26 -10.20 0.30
CA GLU A 232 -10.23 -11.23 0.19
C GLU A 232 -8.86 -10.59 -0.07
N LEU A 233 -8.81 -9.55 -0.90
CA LEU A 233 -7.59 -8.80 -1.18
C LEU A 233 -7.07 -8.04 0.05
N PHE A 234 -7.98 -7.52 0.89
CA PHE A 234 -7.63 -6.94 2.20
C PHE A 234 -6.90 -7.97 3.06
N TYR A 235 -7.46 -9.17 3.21
CA TYR A 235 -6.80 -10.25 3.92
C TYR A 235 -5.45 -10.58 3.28
N TYR A 236 -5.42 -10.79 1.95
CA TYR A 236 -4.24 -11.35 1.30
C TYR A 236 -3.06 -10.38 1.27
N MET A 237 -3.29 -9.10 0.96
CA MET A 237 -2.24 -8.08 0.96
C MET A 237 -1.60 -7.96 2.35
N HIS A 238 -2.42 -7.91 3.41
CA HIS A 238 -1.90 -7.82 4.78
C HIS A 238 -1.27 -9.14 5.26
N GLN A 239 -1.81 -10.30 4.88
CA GLN A 239 -1.20 -11.60 5.19
C GLN A 239 0.20 -11.72 4.56
N GLN A 240 0.37 -11.30 3.31
CA GLN A 240 1.66 -11.29 2.61
C GLN A 240 2.63 -10.28 3.22
N THR A 241 2.12 -9.11 3.65
CA THR A 241 2.86 -8.11 4.42
C THR A 241 3.41 -8.72 5.72
N MET A 242 2.58 -9.45 6.47
CA MET A 242 2.97 -10.12 7.71
C MET A 242 3.99 -11.25 7.47
N ALA A 243 3.80 -12.05 6.42
CA ALA A 243 4.73 -13.10 6.04
C ALA A 243 6.12 -12.53 5.68
N ARG A 244 6.16 -11.47 4.86
CA ARG A 244 7.39 -10.74 4.51
C ARG A 244 8.06 -10.14 5.75
N TYR A 245 7.30 -9.48 6.63
CA TYR A 245 7.84 -8.90 7.87
C TYR A 245 8.45 -9.98 8.77
N ASN A 246 7.78 -11.11 8.98
CA ASN A 246 8.30 -12.21 9.80
C ASN A 246 9.55 -12.86 9.19
N ILE A 247 9.64 -12.96 7.86
CA ILE A 247 10.87 -13.39 7.18
C ILE A 247 12.03 -12.42 7.46
N GLU A 248 11.79 -11.11 7.41
CA GLU A 248 12.80 -10.12 7.76
C GLU A 248 13.20 -10.21 9.24
N ARG A 249 12.24 -10.43 10.15
CA ARG A 249 12.53 -10.65 11.58
C ARG A 249 13.50 -11.81 11.75
N PHE A 250 13.23 -12.96 11.13
CA PHE A 250 14.13 -14.11 11.17
C PHE A 250 15.52 -13.79 10.63
N ALA A 251 15.59 -13.05 9.51
CA ALA A 251 16.86 -12.63 8.90
C ALA A 251 17.69 -11.68 9.80
N ASN A 252 17.03 -10.96 10.72
CA ASN A 252 17.68 -10.04 11.66
C ASN A 252 17.73 -10.57 13.12
N GLY A 253 17.53 -11.88 13.29
CA GLY A 253 17.67 -12.56 14.59
C GLY A 253 16.54 -12.24 15.57
N LEU A 254 15.35 -11.92 15.07
CA LEU A 254 14.16 -11.59 15.87
C LEU A 254 13.09 -12.66 15.69
N PRO A 255 12.37 -13.03 16.76
CA PRO A 255 11.33 -14.04 16.70
C PRO A 255 10.14 -13.56 15.88
N MET A 256 9.25 -14.48 15.51
CA MET A 256 7.98 -14.14 14.89
C MET A 256 7.22 -13.10 15.74
N VAL A 257 6.55 -12.18 15.08
CA VAL A 257 5.74 -11.14 15.74
C VAL A 257 4.67 -11.75 16.64
N GLN A 258 4.51 -11.17 17.83
CA GLN A 258 3.48 -11.58 18.77
C GLN A 258 2.17 -10.82 18.51
N ALA A 259 1.07 -11.55 18.29
CA ALA A 259 -0.25 -10.97 18.11
C ALA A 259 -0.68 -10.10 19.30
N LEU A 260 -1.29 -8.93 19.04
CA LEU A 260 -1.93 -8.09 20.04
C LEU A 260 -3.38 -8.55 20.29
N ARG A 261 -3.52 -9.74 20.88
CA ARG A 261 -4.84 -10.37 21.17
C ARG A 261 -5.44 -9.99 22.53
N HIS A 262 -4.61 -9.57 23.47
CA HIS A 262 -5.04 -9.19 24.82
C HIS A 262 -4.99 -7.67 24.94
N LEU A 263 -6.10 -7.01 24.62
CA LEU A 263 -6.18 -5.54 24.50
C LEU A 263 -5.94 -4.78 25.81
N ARG A 264 -5.98 -5.48 26.95
CA ARG A 264 -5.80 -4.91 28.29
C ARG A 264 -4.37 -5.05 28.83
N GLU A 265 -3.50 -5.77 28.12
CA GLU A 265 -2.08 -5.88 28.49
C GLU A 265 -1.30 -4.65 28.02
N ALA A 266 -0.22 -4.33 28.74
CA ALA A 266 0.70 -3.28 28.34
C ALA A 266 1.42 -3.66 27.04
N ILE A 267 1.65 -2.68 26.16
CA ILE A 267 2.35 -2.85 24.88
C ILE A 267 3.83 -2.57 25.10
N PRO A 268 4.73 -3.58 25.08
CA PRO A 268 6.14 -3.36 25.40
C PRO A 268 6.86 -2.45 24.41
N GLU A 269 6.49 -2.52 23.13
CA GLU A 269 7.14 -1.76 22.07
C GLU A 269 6.77 -0.27 22.15
N GLY A 270 7.74 0.58 22.47
CA GLY A 270 7.64 2.02 22.22
C GLY A 270 8.01 2.37 20.77
N TYR A 271 7.49 3.49 20.26
CA TYR A 271 7.88 4.02 18.96
C TYR A 271 7.81 5.55 18.94
N PHE A 272 8.91 6.18 18.49
CA PHE A 272 9.07 7.62 18.42
C PHE A 272 9.29 8.03 16.97
N PRO A 273 8.22 8.34 16.22
CA PRO A 273 8.25 8.44 14.76
C PRO A 273 9.10 9.60 14.23
N LYS A 274 9.37 10.62 15.06
CA LYS A 274 10.01 11.90 14.71
C LYS A 274 9.24 12.77 13.71
N ILE A 275 8.26 12.23 12.99
CA ILE A 275 7.44 12.92 11.98
C ILE A 275 6.71 14.14 12.54
N THR A 276 6.80 15.26 11.82
CA THR A 276 6.10 16.53 12.14
C THR A 276 5.30 16.99 10.93
N ARG A 277 4.01 17.27 11.13
CA ARG A 277 3.13 17.78 10.07
C ARG A 277 3.51 19.22 9.73
N SER A 278 3.79 19.46 8.45
CA SER A 278 4.13 20.79 7.94
C SER A 278 2.96 21.77 7.99
N SER A 279 1.73 21.26 8.10
CA SER A 279 0.49 22.03 8.02
C SER A 279 0.22 22.90 9.24
N ASP A 280 0.48 22.35 10.42
CA ASP A 280 0.16 22.92 11.74
C ASP A 280 1.36 22.88 12.72
N GLY A 281 2.49 22.29 12.33
CA GLY A 281 3.70 22.18 13.16
C GLY A 281 3.59 21.14 14.28
N ARG A 282 2.55 20.30 14.30
CA ARG A 282 2.35 19.28 15.32
C ARG A 282 3.03 17.97 14.93
N SER A 283 3.65 17.30 15.91
CA SER A 283 4.21 15.96 15.73
C SER A 283 3.12 14.90 15.60
N TYR A 284 3.43 13.78 14.94
CA TYR A 284 2.72 12.54 15.26
C TYR A 284 3.19 12.07 16.65
N PRO A 285 2.30 11.96 17.63
CA PRO A 285 2.71 11.62 18.99
C PRO A 285 3.38 10.25 19.06
N ALA A 286 4.36 10.13 19.95
CA ALA A 286 5.05 8.88 20.21
C ALA A 286 4.21 7.97 21.12
N ARG A 287 4.42 6.66 20.99
CA ARG A 287 3.97 5.68 22.00
C ARG A 287 5.15 5.33 22.90
N HIS A 288 5.02 5.58 24.19
CA HIS A 288 6.03 5.18 25.16
C HIS A 288 5.97 3.67 25.42
N PRO A 289 7.09 3.02 25.82
CA PRO A 289 7.07 1.61 26.19
C PRO A 289 6.08 1.33 27.32
N ASN A 290 5.44 0.17 27.27
CA ASN A 290 4.50 -0.34 28.27
C ASN A 290 3.25 0.53 28.50
N GLN A 291 2.81 1.29 27.50
CA GLN A 291 1.49 1.91 27.55
C GLN A 291 0.38 0.86 27.39
N THR A 292 -0.73 1.07 28.10
CA THR A 292 -1.92 0.22 28.03
C THR A 292 -3.03 0.95 27.28
N LEU A 293 -3.83 0.22 26.52
CA LEU A 293 -4.99 0.78 25.84
C LEU A 293 -6.02 1.31 26.85
N SER A 294 -6.75 2.35 26.44
CA SER A 294 -7.86 2.92 27.19
C SER A 294 -9.08 3.05 26.27
N ASP A 295 -10.27 3.10 26.85
CA ASP A 295 -11.48 3.43 26.09
C ASP A 295 -11.33 4.81 25.43
N LEU A 296 -11.71 4.92 24.17
CA LEU A 296 -11.74 6.20 23.47
C LEU A 296 -13.04 6.93 23.74
N LYS A 297 -12.92 8.18 24.21
CA LYS A 297 -14.04 9.07 24.49
C LYS A 297 -13.80 10.45 23.88
N ARG A 298 -13.45 10.48 22.59
CA ARG A 298 -13.14 11.71 21.86
C ARG A 298 -14.38 12.17 21.10
N THR A 299 -15.27 12.86 21.81
CA THR A 299 -16.56 13.31 21.27
C THR A 299 -16.37 14.30 20.13
N GLU A 300 -15.36 15.16 20.24
CA GLU A 300 -15.02 16.18 19.23
C GLU A 300 -14.55 15.55 17.91
N ASP A 301 -13.83 14.43 17.99
CA ASP A 301 -13.33 13.69 16.82
C ASP A 301 -14.37 12.66 16.30
N GLY A 302 -15.48 12.47 17.01
CA GLY A 302 -16.49 11.46 16.70
C GLY A 302 -15.97 10.02 16.83
N VAL A 303 -14.99 9.79 17.71
CA VAL A 303 -14.38 8.48 17.98
C VAL A 303 -14.70 8.07 19.41
N ILE A 304 -15.75 7.26 19.57
CA ILE A 304 -16.19 6.71 20.85
C ILE A 304 -16.27 5.19 20.71
N VAL A 305 -15.34 4.49 21.36
CA VAL A 305 -15.26 3.02 21.33
C VAL A 305 -14.59 2.53 22.61
N SER A 306 -15.17 1.51 23.25
CA SER A 306 -14.57 0.88 24.42
C SER A 306 -13.76 -0.36 24.05
N ILE A 307 -12.83 -0.75 24.91
CA ILE A 307 -12.12 -2.03 24.79
C ILE A 307 -13.11 -3.20 24.84
N ALA A 308 -14.21 -3.06 25.59
CA ALA A 308 -15.26 -4.09 25.66
C ALA A 308 -16.00 -4.27 24.33
N ASP A 309 -16.23 -3.20 23.56
CA ASP A 309 -16.82 -3.29 22.22
C ASP A 309 -15.92 -4.11 21.28
N MET A 310 -14.61 -3.85 21.33
CA MET A 310 -13.61 -4.58 20.55
C MET A 310 -13.57 -6.07 20.90
N GLU A 311 -13.62 -6.41 22.19
CA GLU A 311 -13.70 -7.79 22.70
C GLU A 311 -15.00 -8.48 22.22
N LEU A 312 -16.13 -7.77 22.26
CA LEU A 312 -17.42 -8.28 21.81
C LEU A 312 -17.45 -8.54 20.30
N TRP A 313 -16.96 -7.60 19.49
CA TRP A 313 -16.86 -7.76 18.04
C TRP A 313 -15.96 -8.94 17.67
N THR A 314 -14.80 -9.07 18.32
CA THR A 314 -13.90 -10.22 18.14
C THR A 314 -14.61 -11.54 18.44
N SER A 315 -15.34 -11.61 19.55
CA SER A 315 -16.12 -12.80 19.93
C SER A 315 -17.18 -13.17 18.89
N ARG A 316 -17.98 -12.20 18.43
CA ARG A 316 -19.02 -12.41 17.41
C ARG A 316 -18.44 -12.85 16.07
N ILE A 317 -17.30 -12.29 15.67
CA ILE A 317 -16.60 -12.69 14.44
C ILE A 317 -16.10 -14.13 14.57
N PHE A 318 -15.50 -14.52 15.70
CA PHE A 318 -15.11 -15.90 15.94
C PHE A 318 -16.29 -16.87 15.94
N GLU A 319 -17.41 -16.51 16.56
CA GLU A 319 -18.62 -17.31 16.53
C GLU A 319 -19.16 -17.50 15.10
N ALA A 320 -19.18 -16.45 14.29
CA ALA A 320 -19.59 -16.54 12.89
C ALA A 320 -18.70 -17.49 12.08
N ILE A 321 -17.38 -17.39 12.28
CA ILE A 321 -16.40 -18.28 11.67
C ILE A 321 -16.66 -19.73 12.11
N ASP A 322 -16.79 -19.98 13.41
CA ASP A 322 -16.94 -21.34 13.96
C ASP A 322 -18.26 -22.01 13.55
N ASN A 323 -19.31 -21.21 13.42
CA ASN A 323 -20.62 -21.67 12.94
C ASN A 323 -20.65 -21.87 11.41
N GLY A 324 -19.67 -21.36 10.67
CA GLY A 324 -19.60 -21.44 9.21
C GLY A 324 -20.55 -20.49 8.48
N TYR A 325 -21.15 -19.51 9.17
CA TYR A 325 -22.02 -18.49 8.59
C TYR A 325 -21.99 -17.19 9.39
N ALA A 326 -22.14 -16.07 8.68
CA ALA A 326 -22.41 -14.76 9.26
C ALA A 326 -23.92 -14.47 9.30
N GLN A 327 -24.33 -13.54 10.15
CA GLN A 327 -25.70 -13.08 10.30
C GLN A 327 -25.88 -11.74 9.59
N SER A 328 -26.78 -11.67 8.61
CA SER A 328 -27.12 -10.42 7.93
C SER A 328 -27.95 -9.50 8.84
N THR A 329 -28.20 -8.26 8.40
CA THR A 329 -29.09 -7.32 9.10
C THR A 329 -30.53 -7.82 9.26
N ASN A 330 -30.95 -8.77 8.42
CA ASN A 330 -32.30 -9.36 8.43
C ASN A 330 -32.33 -10.73 9.13
N ASN A 331 -31.27 -11.08 9.87
CA ASN A 331 -31.08 -12.38 10.54
C ASN A 331 -30.94 -13.58 9.61
N GLU A 332 -30.66 -13.36 8.32
CA GLU A 332 -30.35 -14.45 7.39
C GLU A 332 -28.93 -14.98 7.63
N ARG A 333 -28.77 -16.30 7.48
CA ARG A 333 -27.47 -16.95 7.59
C ARG A 333 -26.74 -16.88 6.25
N VAL A 334 -25.67 -16.10 6.19
CA VAL A 334 -24.80 -15.95 5.01
C VAL A 334 -23.62 -16.92 5.15
N PRO A 335 -23.51 -17.97 4.33
CA PRO A 335 -22.46 -18.98 4.51
C PRO A 335 -21.05 -18.41 4.32
N LEU A 336 -20.13 -18.80 5.19
CA LEU A 336 -18.71 -18.46 5.13
C LEU A 336 -17.86 -19.62 4.60
N ASP A 337 -18.23 -20.88 4.77
CA ASP A 337 -17.41 -22.02 4.32
C ASP A 337 -17.55 -22.29 2.79
N ASN A 338 -17.35 -21.26 1.96
CA ASN A 338 -17.40 -21.30 0.50
C ASN A 338 -16.31 -20.38 -0.10
N ASP A 339 -16.25 -20.29 -1.44
CA ASP A 339 -15.21 -19.52 -2.14
C ASP A 339 -15.31 -18.00 -1.90
N ASN A 340 -16.48 -17.48 -1.50
CA ASN A 340 -16.69 -16.06 -1.20
C ASN A 340 -16.54 -15.72 0.30
N GLY A 341 -16.38 -16.72 1.17
CA GLY A 341 -16.39 -16.54 2.61
C GLY A 341 -15.31 -15.62 3.14
N ILE A 342 -14.09 -15.77 2.62
CA ILE A 342 -12.96 -14.92 2.99
C ILE A 342 -13.18 -13.46 2.55
N ASP A 343 -13.88 -13.23 1.44
CA ASP A 343 -14.22 -11.88 0.98
C ASP A 343 -15.24 -11.21 1.89
N LEU A 344 -16.31 -11.93 2.24
CA LEU A 344 -17.30 -11.46 3.21
C LEU A 344 -16.65 -11.16 4.57
N LEU A 345 -15.79 -12.07 5.05
CA LEU A 345 -15.08 -11.89 6.31
C LEU A 345 -14.14 -10.69 6.25
N GLY A 346 -13.45 -10.45 5.13
CA GLY A 346 -12.60 -9.27 4.94
C GLY A 346 -13.38 -7.95 5.07
N ASN A 347 -14.57 -7.90 4.47
CA ASN A 347 -15.47 -6.75 4.61
C ASN A 347 -16.01 -6.58 6.03
N MET A 348 -16.21 -7.67 6.77
CA MET A 348 -16.66 -7.65 8.17
C MET A 348 -15.57 -7.21 9.16
N VAL A 349 -14.33 -7.66 8.94
CA VAL A 349 -13.22 -7.44 9.88
C VAL A 349 -12.62 -6.04 9.74
N GLU A 350 -12.51 -5.50 8.52
CA GLU A 350 -11.84 -4.21 8.26
C GLU A 350 -12.41 -3.03 9.08
N ALA A 351 -13.69 -2.70 9.10
CA ALA A 351 -14.80 -3.12 8.26
C ALA A 351 -15.05 -2.13 7.11
N SER A 352 -15.61 -2.62 5.99
CA SER A 352 -16.03 -1.79 4.86
C SER A 352 -17.56 -1.53 4.88
N THR A 353 -18.05 -0.62 4.04
CA THR A 353 -19.50 -0.42 3.83
C THR A 353 -20.18 -1.65 3.20
N LEU A 354 -19.42 -2.67 2.79
CA LEU A 354 -19.92 -3.94 2.25
C LEU A 354 -20.05 -5.02 3.33
N SER A 355 -19.75 -4.73 4.59
CA SER A 355 -19.97 -5.65 5.70
C SER A 355 -21.43 -6.13 5.73
N VAL A 356 -21.64 -7.43 5.88
CA VAL A 356 -22.98 -8.05 5.91
C VAL A 356 -23.84 -7.53 7.06
N ASN A 357 -23.22 -7.10 8.16
CA ASN A 357 -23.89 -6.53 9.31
C ASN A 357 -22.91 -5.72 10.18
N LEU A 358 -22.65 -4.48 9.76
CA LEU A 358 -21.72 -3.57 10.44
C LEU A 358 -22.10 -3.31 11.91
N GLN A 359 -23.40 -3.24 12.22
CA GLN A 359 -23.86 -3.00 13.59
C GLN A 359 -23.56 -4.18 14.52
N TYR A 360 -23.65 -5.41 14.01
CA TYR A 360 -23.43 -6.61 14.80
C TYR A 360 -21.93 -6.94 14.94
N TYR A 361 -21.19 -6.91 13.83
CA TYR A 361 -19.77 -7.28 13.80
C TYR A 361 -18.82 -6.13 14.09
N GLY A 362 -19.32 -4.89 14.08
CA GLY A 362 -18.53 -3.71 14.39
C GLY A 362 -17.54 -3.31 13.31
N ASP A 363 -16.55 -2.52 13.71
CA ASP A 363 -15.50 -1.97 12.86
C ASP A 363 -14.14 -2.24 13.51
N LEU A 364 -13.82 -3.54 13.63
CA LEU A 364 -12.77 -4.07 14.50
C LEU A 364 -11.38 -3.55 14.08
N HIS A 365 -10.92 -3.84 12.87
CA HIS A 365 -9.57 -3.47 12.44
C HIS A 365 -9.35 -1.95 12.51
N ASN A 366 -10.27 -1.13 11.98
CA ASN A 366 -10.15 0.32 11.97
C ASN A 366 -10.15 0.92 13.38
N ASN A 367 -10.99 0.42 14.29
CA ASN A 367 -10.98 0.92 15.67
C ASN A 367 -9.76 0.45 16.47
N GLY A 368 -9.14 -0.67 16.10
CA GLY A 368 -7.82 -1.02 16.63
C GLY A 368 -6.78 0.04 16.29
N HIS A 369 -6.77 0.53 15.04
CA HIS A 369 -5.93 1.66 14.63
C HIS A 369 -6.26 2.95 15.39
N ASN A 370 -7.55 3.27 15.61
CA ASN A 370 -7.94 4.44 16.40
C ASN A 370 -7.47 4.35 17.86
N ILE A 371 -7.75 3.23 18.55
CA ILE A 371 -7.37 3.01 19.96
C ILE A 371 -5.85 3.08 20.13
N LEU A 372 -5.10 2.48 19.21
CA LEU A 372 -3.64 2.55 19.21
C LEU A 372 -3.13 3.97 18.87
N GLY A 373 -3.77 4.65 17.92
CA GLY A 373 -3.41 6.00 17.49
C GLY A 373 -3.59 7.05 18.58
N TYR A 374 -4.60 6.88 19.44
CA TYR A 374 -4.93 7.81 20.53
C TYR A 374 -4.50 7.30 21.91
N ILE A 375 -3.67 6.26 22.00
CA ILE A 375 -3.22 5.67 23.27
C ILE A 375 -2.61 6.69 24.26
N HIS A 376 -2.07 7.80 23.75
CA HIS A 376 -1.45 8.87 24.54
C HIS A 376 -2.46 9.96 25.00
N ASP A 377 -3.63 10.06 24.38
CA ASP A 377 -4.68 11.06 24.67
C ASP A 377 -6.07 10.49 24.30
N PRO A 378 -6.60 9.51 25.05
CA PRO A 378 -7.79 8.76 24.66
C PRO A 378 -9.11 9.55 24.82
N ASP A 379 -9.10 10.66 25.56
CA ASP A 379 -10.29 11.45 25.90
C ASP A 379 -10.20 12.91 25.46
N ASN A 380 -9.17 13.27 24.68
CA ASN A 380 -8.95 14.63 24.16
C ASN A 380 -8.62 15.69 25.22
N SER A 381 -8.24 15.28 26.43
CA SER A 381 -7.83 16.20 27.50
C SER A 381 -6.60 17.04 27.13
N TYR A 382 -5.73 16.52 26.26
CA TYR A 382 -4.46 17.17 25.90
C TYR A 382 -4.46 17.78 24.50
N LEU A 383 -5.58 17.71 23.77
CA LEU A 383 -5.73 18.25 22.41
C LEU A 383 -4.65 17.72 21.45
N GLU A 384 -4.24 16.46 21.63
CA GLU A 384 -3.29 15.79 20.76
C GLU A 384 -4.00 15.06 19.61
N GLY A 385 -3.32 15.00 18.46
CA GLY A 385 -3.79 14.24 17.30
C GLY A 385 -3.39 12.77 17.39
N PHE A 386 -3.85 11.94 16.46
CA PHE A 386 -3.43 10.53 16.40
C PHE A 386 -1.92 10.36 16.09
N GLY A 387 -1.32 9.33 16.67
CA GLY A 387 0.01 8.83 16.33
C GLY A 387 0.05 8.11 14.98
N VAL A 388 1.23 7.68 14.55
CA VAL A 388 1.47 7.18 13.17
C VAL A 388 0.61 5.98 12.78
N VAL A 389 0.25 5.11 13.72
CA VAL A 389 -0.63 3.96 13.47
C VAL A 389 -2.05 4.38 13.11
N GLY A 390 -2.47 5.59 13.48
CA GLY A 390 -3.75 6.16 13.11
C GLY A 390 -3.79 6.80 11.72
N ASP A 391 -2.82 6.55 10.84
CA ASP A 391 -2.78 7.10 9.47
C ASP A 391 -2.16 6.10 8.49
N ASN A 392 -2.89 5.76 7.42
CA ASN A 392 -2.44 4.81 6.39
C ASN A 392 -1.10 5.19 5.71
N THR A 393 -0.74 6.47 5.71
CA THR A 393 0.53 6.93 5.13
C THR A 393 1.75 6.62 6.00
N THR A 394 1.53 6.33 7.28
CA THR A 394 2.60 6.17 8.29
C THR A 394 2.47 4.92 9.15
N ALA A 395 1.34 4.21 9.11
CA ALA A 395 1.03 3.15 10.07
C ALA A 395 2.06 2.02 10.09
N MET A 396 2.56 1.61 8.92
CA MET A 396 3.55 0.53 8.81
C MET A 396 4.89 0.87 9.48
N ARG A 397 5.17 2.13 9.80
CA ARG A 397 6.42 2.53 10.49
C ARG A 397 6.49 1.99 11.91
N ASP A 398 5.33 1.82 12.55
CA ASP A 398 5.21 1.43 13.94
C ASP A 398 5.26 -0.10 14.13
N PRO A 399 6.13 -0.64 15.01
CA PRO A 399 6.12 -2.07 15.35
C PRO A 399 4.73 -2.61 15.78
N VAL A 400 3.87 -1.77 16.38
CA VAL A 400 2.55 -2.20 16.83
C VAL A 400 1.58 -2.49 15.68
N PHE A 401 1.81 -1.91 14.50
CA PHE A 401 1.04 -2.22 13.29
C PHE A 401 1.06 -3.72 13.02
N TYR A 402 2.25 -4.33 13.05
CA TYR A 402 2.44 -5.75 12.78
C TYR A 402 1.85 -6.62 13.89
N ARG A 403 1.88 -6.17 15.15
CA ARG A 403 1.24 -6.90 16.25
C ARG A 403 -0.28 -6.90 16.10
N TRP A 404 -0.86 -5.77 15.71
CA TRP A 404 -2.29 -5.65 15.43
C TRP A 404 -2.70 -6.48 14.21
N HIS A 405 -1.97 -6.34 13.11
CA HIS A 405 -2.23 -7.10 11.89
C HIS A 405 -1.97 -8.61 12.04
N GLN A 406 -1.09 -9.04 12.95
CA GLN A 406 -0.98 -10.46 13.31
C GLN A 406 -2.24 -10.98 14.00
N HIS A 407 -2.86 -10.19 14.88
CA HIS A 407 -4.14 -10.57 15.49
C HIS A 407 -5.24 -10.66 14.43
N ILE A 408 -5.29 -9.69 13.51
CA ILE A 408 -6.23 -9.68 12.39
C ILE A 408 -6.00 -10.88 11.43
N ASP A 409 -4.75 -11.19 11.06
CA ASP A 409 -4.43 -12.39 10.27
C ASP A 409 -4.88 -13.66 10.99
N ASP A 410 -4.63 -13.79 12.30
CA ASP A 410 -5.04 -14.98 13.06
C ASP A 410 -6.58 -15.20 13.02
N ILE A 411 -7.39 -14.13 12.94
CA ILE A 411 -8.84 -14.22 12.71
C ILE A 411 -9.12 -14.85 11.33
N PHE A 412 -8.49 -14.35 10.27
CA PHE A 412 -8.66 -14.91 8.93
C PHE A 412 -8.14 -16.36 8.82
N GLN A 413 -7.03 -16.67 9.49
CA GLN A 413 -6.48 -18.03 9.51
C GLN A 413 -7.43 -19.01 10.20
N ARG A 414 -8.16 -18.60 11.24
CA ARG A 414 -9.21 -19.43 11.85
C ARG A 414 -10.25 -19.85 10.82
N HIS A 415 -10.67 -18.93 9.95
CA HIS A 415 -11.58 -19.24 8.85
C HIS A 415 -10.93 -20.15 7.79
N LYS A 416 -9.72 -19.82 7.32
CA LYS A 416 -8.99 -20.62 6.32
C LYS A 416 -8.71 -22.06 6.77
N GLN A 417 -8.58 -22.31 8.08
CA GLN A 417 -8.40 -23.64 8.64
C GLN A 417 -9.66 -24.53 8.58
N ARG A 418 -10.85 -23.93 8.37
CA ARG A 418 -12.11 -24.68 8.21
C ARG A 418 -12.34 -25.15 6.78
N LEU A 419 -11.75 -24.46 5.82
CA LEU A 419 -11.87 -24.83 4.41
C LEU A 419 -11.17 -26.16 4.17
N PRO A 420 -11.75 -27.09 3.39
CA PRO A 420 -11.11 -28.36 3.11
C PRO A 420 -9.78 -28.14 2.39
N ALA A 421 -8.79 -28.96 2.75
CA ALA A 421 -7.53 -29.03 2.04
C ALA A 421 -7.77 -29.24 0.54
N TYR A 422 -6.93 -28.63 -0.30
CA TYR A 422 -7.05 -28.80 -1.74
C TYR A 422 -6.94 -30.27 -2.13
N THR A 423 -7.83 -30.70 -3.02
CA THR A 423 -7.81 -32.07 -3.53
C THR A 423 -6.64 -32.26 -4.50
N GLY A 424 -6.25 -33.52 -4.73
CA GLY A 424 -5.24 -33.84 -5.73
C GLY A 424 -5.58 -33.30 -7.12
N GLN A 425 -6.86 -33.31 -7.50
CA GLN A 425 -7.32 -32.76 -8.79
C GLN A 425 -7.20 -31.24 -8.88
N GLN A 426 -7.42 -30.52 -7.77
CA GLN A 426 -7.25 -29.06 -7.74
C GLN A 426 -5.79 -28.63 -7.84
N LEU A 427 -4.86 -29.48 -7.37
CA LEU A 427 -3.42 -29.21 -7.35
C LEU A 427 -2.69 -29.73 -8.60
N ALA A 428 -3.16 -30.81 -9.21
CA ALA A 428 -2.46 -31.49 -10.29
C ALA A 428 -2.66 -30.83 -11.66
N PHE A 429 -1.61 -30.87 -12.48
CA PHE A 429 -1.67 -30.66 -13.93
C PHE A 429 -0.89 -31.80 -14.61
N ASN A 430 -1.49 -33.00 -14.65
CA ASN A 430 -0.77 -34.26 -14.87
C ASN A 430 0.08 -34.35 -16.15
N ASP A 431 -0.34 -33.68 -17.22
CA ASP A 431 0.38 -33.66 -18.49
C ASP A 431 1.58 -32.68 -18.46
N VAL A 432 1.67 -31.80 -17.47
CA VAL A 432 2.68 -30.74 -17.42
C VAL A 432 3.63 -30.99 -16.25
N ALA A 433 4.88 -31.33 -16.57
CA ALA A 433 5.91 -31.63 -15.58
C ALA A 433 6.94 -30.50 -15.49
N VAL A 434 7.28 -30.06 -14.28
CA VAL A 434 8.37 -29.09 -14.04
C VAL A 434 9.69 -29.86 -13.83
N ASP A 435 10.46 -29.97 -14.90
CA ASP A 435 11.71 -30.74 -14.93
C ASP A 435 12.89 -30.01 -14.31
N ASN A 436 12.84 -28.67 -14.22
CA ASN A 436 13.87 -27.87 -13.57
C ASN A 436 13.35 -26.51 -13.12
N PHE A 437 13.88 -26.01 -12.01
CA PHE A 437 13.66 -24.65 -11.54
C PHE A 437 14.97 -24.11 -10.97
N GLU A 438 15.49 -23.04 -11.57
CA GLU A 438 16.73 -22.39 -11.15
C GLU A 438 16.55 -20.88 -11.15
N ILE A 439 17.27 -20.22 -10.26
CA ILE A 439 17.36 -18.76 -10.22
C ILE A 439 18.79 -18.37 -10.57
N GLN A 440 18.97 -17.39 -11.45
CA GLN A 440 20.30 -16.94 -11.83
C GLN A 440 20.35 -15.42 -11.88
N LEU A 441 21.41 -14.81 -11.33
CA LEU A 441 21.67 -13.39 -11.52
C LEU A 441 21.85 -13.09 -13.01
N ASN A 442 21.45 -11.90 -13.44
CA ASN A 442 21.57 -11.44 -14.84
C ASN A 442 23.01 -11.00 -15.14
N LYS A 443 23.97 -11.88 -14.89
CA LYS A 443 25.40 -11.71 -15.11
C LYS A 443 25.98 -13.00 -15.69
N ALA A 444 26.85 -12.87 -16.69
CA ALA A 444 27.53 -14.02 -17.28
C ALA A 444 28.26 -14.84 -16.21
N ASN A 445 28.13 -16.17 -16.28
CA ASN A 445 28.74 -17.14 -15.37
C ASN A 445 28.37 -16.96 -13.88
N ALA A 446 27.26 -16.29 -13.57
CA ALA A 446 26.77 -16.23 -12.21
C ALA A 446 26.35 -17.63 -11.73
N PRO A 447 26.69 -18.00 -10.48
CA PRO A 447 26.23 -19.26 -9.88
C PRO A 447 24.70 -19.28 -9.82
N THR A 448 24.11 -20.46 -10.00
CA THR A 448 22.68 -20.66 -9.82
C THR A 448 22.30 -20.67 -8.34
N ASN A 449 21.06 -20.29 -8.05
CA ASN A 449 20.42 -20.33 -6.75
C ASN A 449 21.13 -19.51 -5.66
N ILE A 450 21.78 -18.41 -6.08
CA ILE A 450 22.34 -17.39 -5.18
C ILE A 450 21.80 -16.03 -5.59
N LEU A 451 21.09 -15.37 -4.68
CA LEU A 451 20.64 -13.99 -4.80
C LEU A 451 21.50 -13.08 -3.93
N LEU A 452 21.69 -11.85 -4.40
CA LEU A 452 22.48 -10.84 -3.70
C LEU A 452 21.60 -9.64 -3.38
N THR A 453 21.68 -9.19 -2.13
CA THR A 453 21.05 -7.98 -1.63
C THR A 453 22.11 -7.02 -1.09
N PHE A 454 21.83 -5.73 -1.14
CA PHE A 454 22.75 -4.66 -0.74
C PHE A 454 21.97 -3.38 -0.42
N TRP A 455 22.65 -2.36 0.10
CA TRP A 455 22.05 -1.05 0.28
C TRP A 455 22.15 -0.22 -1.00
N GLN A 456 21.05 0.39 -1.44
CA GLN A 456 21.06 1.34 -2.53
C GLN A 456 20.79 2.75 -2.01
N ARG A 457 21.62 3.70 -2.46
CA ARG A 457 21.44 5.13 -2.22
C ARG A 457 20.71 5.75 -3.41
N SER A 458 19.56 6.33 -3.17
CA SER A 458 18.67 6.91 -4.18
C SER A 458 18.30 8.34 -3.83
N GLN A 459 17.88 9.12 -4.82
CA GLN A 459 17.44 10.50 -4.64
C GLN A 459 15.97 10.66 -5.01
N VAL A 460 15.29 11.55 -4.30
CA VAL A 460 13.92 11.98 -4.59
C VAL A 460 13.81 13.49 -4.48
N ASN A 461 13.03 14.10 -5.38
CA ASN A 461 12.76 15.53 -5.36
C ASN A 461 11.55 15.81 -4.47
N LEU A 462 11.76 16.53 -3.37
CA LEU A 462 10.73 16.90 -2.40
C LEU A 462 10.21 18.33 -2.61
N GLY A 463 10.69 19.01 -3.66
CA GLY A 463 10.29 20.37 -4.00
C GLY A 463 8.77 20.52 -4.06
N THR A 464 8.07 19.71 -4.85
CA THR A 464 6.63 19.82 -5.10
C THR A 464 5.74 19.91 -3.85
N GLY A 465 6.16 19.33 -2.72
CA GLY A 465 5.39 19.30 -1.47
C GLY A 465 5.82 20.34 -0.43
N LEU A 466 6.86 21.13 -0.70
CA LEU A 466 7.40 22.10 0.26
C LEU A 466 6.68 23.45 0.22
N ASP A 467 5.46 23.53 0.74
CA ASP A 467 4.67 24.77 0.76
C ASP A 467 5.45 26.00 1.26
N PHE A 468 5.30 27.11 0.53
CA PHE A 468 5.95 28.40 0.79
C PHE A 468 7.47 28.28 0.92
N GLY A 469 8.05 27.29 0.24
CA GLY A 469 9.49 27.07 0.13
C GLY A 469 10.07 27.60 -1.17
N PRO A 470 11.38 27.49 -1.35
CA PRO A 470 12.03 27.84 -2.61
C PRO A 470 11.46 27.03 -3.79
N GLU A 471 11.50 27.64 -4.97
CA GLU A 471 11.13 26.99 -6.23
C GLU A 471 12.26 26.10 -6.76
N GLY A 472 11.93 25.23 -7.73
CA GLY A 472 12.88 24.34 -8.37
C GLY A 472 13.12 23.03 -7.62
N ASN A 473 14.13 22.28 -8.06
CA ASN A 473 14.39 20.94 -7.55
C ASN A 473 15.06 21.01 -6.17
N LEU A 474 14.56 20.20 -5.23
CA LEU A 474 15.08 20.06 -3.88
C LEU A 474 15.21 18.56 -3.58
N PHE A 475 16.43 18.04 -3.72
CA PHE A 475 16.67 16.61 -3.62
C PHE A 475 16.97 16.19 -2.18
N ALA A 476 16.39 15.07 -1.77
CA ALA A 476 16.82 14.32 -0.60
C ALA A 476 17.42 12.98 -1.05
N THR A 477 18.49 12.56 -0.39
CA THR A 477 19.12 11.26 -0.61
C THR A 477 18.73 10.32 0.52
N PHE A 478 18.18 9.14 0.20
CA PHE A 478 17.85 8.11 1.17
C PHE A 478 18.50 6.77 0.80
N THR A 479 18.66 5.90 1.79
CA THR A 479 19.20 4.55 1.60
C THR A 479 18.12 3.52 1.87
N HIS A 480 17.97 2.55 0.97
CA HIS A 480 16.99 1.47 1.07
C HIS A 480 17.62 0.13 0.66
N ILE A 481 17.00 -1.00 1.04
CA ILE A 481 17.47 -2.32 0.58
C ILE A 481 17.23 -2.44 -0.94
N GLN A 482 18.09 -3.22 -1.60
CA GLN A 482 17.97 -3.55 -3.01
C GLN A 482 18.49 -4.96 -3.26
N HIS A 483 18.09 -5.58 -4.36
CA HIS A 483 18.61 -6.84 -4.86
C HIS A 483 19.27 -6.69 -6.24
N ALA A 484 20.24 -7.55 -6.54
CA ALA A 484 20.81 -7.65 -7.88
C ALA A 484 19.74 -8.19 -8.86
N PRO A 485 19.71 -7.73 -10.13
CA PRO A 485 18.79 -8.27 -11.13
C PRO A 485 19.03 -9.76 -11.36
N PHE A 486 17.94 -10.52 -11.47
CA PHE A 486 17.97 -11.97 -11.66
C PHE A 486 16.84 -12.44 -12.57
N SER A 487 16.90 -13.70 -12.98
CA SER A 487 15.85 -14.39 -13.75
C SER A 487 15.56 -15.78 -13.20
N TYR A 488 14.29 -16.15 -13.22
CA TYR A 488 13.82 -17.52 -13.07
C TYR A 488 14.02 -18.27 -14.38
N ARG A 489 14.58 -19.49 -14.32
CA ARG A 489 14.74 -20.42 -15.44
C ARG A 489 13.98 -21.70 -15.12
N ILE A 490 12.89 -21.93 -15.84
CA ILE A 490 11.99 -23.05 -15.58
C ILE A 490 11.97 -23.93 -16.84
N ARG A 491 12.28 -25.22 -16.68
CA ARG A 491 12.11 -26.21 -17.75
C ARG A 491 10.84 -27.00 -17.48
N VAL A 492 9.95 -27.03 -18.46
CA VAL A 492 8.64 -27.67 -18.35
C VAL A 492 8.43 -28.60 -19.54
N THR A 493 8.07 -29.86 -19.28
CA THR A 493 7.65 -30.79 -20.32
C THR A 493 6.14 -30.90 -20.36
N ASN A 494 5.54 -30.56 -21.49
CA ASN A 494 4.16 -30.90 -21.81
C ASN A 494 4.13 -32.29 -22.47
N ARG A 495 3.55 -33.26 -21.78
CA ARG A 495 3.42 -34.66 -22.19
C ARG A 495 2.17 -34.92 -23.02
N ALA A 496 1.28 -33.93 -23.17
CA ALA A 496 0.14 -34.03 -24.06
C ALA A 496 0.56 -33.90 -25.53
N GLY A 497 -0.25 -34.45 -26.44
CA GLY A 497 -0.05 -34.30 -27.89
C GLY A 497 -0.34 -32.89 -28.43
N ASP A 498 -1.05 -32.07 -27.65
CA ASP A 498 -1.49 -30.73 -28.04
C ASP A 498 -0.93 -29.65 -27.11
N THR A 499 -0.94 -28.41 -27.59
CA THR A 499 -0.56 -27.22 -26.81
C THR A 499 -1.45 -27.07 -25.57
N ARG A 500 -0.83 -26.83 -24.42
CA ARG A 500 -1.51 -26.50 -23.16
C ARG A 500 -1.23 -25.05 -22.78
N ARG A 501 -2.13 -24.45 -22.01
CA ARG A 501 -1.88 -23.15 -21.36
C ARG A 501 -1.84 -23.36 -19.86
N GLY A 502 -0.86 -22.77 -19.19
CA GLY A 502 -0.72 -22.87 -17.74
C GLY A 502 -0.47 -21.53 -17.08
N THR A 503 -0.71 -21.45 -15.78
CA THR A 503 -0.34 -20.30 -14.94
C THR A 503 0.85 -20.70 -14.08
N VAL A 504 1.97 -20.01 -14.24
CA VAL A 504 3.15 -20.18 -13.40
C VAL A 504 2.95 -19.37 -12.13
N ARG A 505 3.12 -20.00 -10.97
CA ARG A 505 3.01 -19.39 -9.64
C ARG A 505 4.33 -19.60 -8.90
N ILE A 506 4.98 -18.53 -8.46
CA ILE A 506 6.28 -18.56 -7.79
C ILE A 506 6.14 -18.02 -6.38
N PHE A 507 6.63 -18.78 -5.39
CA PHE A 507 6.66 -18.39 -3.99
C PHE A 507 8.06 -18.61 -3.40
N LEU A 508 8.37 -17.94 -2.29
CA LEU A 508 9.48 -18.32 -1.43
C LEU A 508 9.02 -18.51 0.01
N GLY A 509 9.64 -19.43 0.75
CA GLY A 509 9.38 -19.63 2.17
C GLY A 509 10.68 -19.77 2.97
N PRO A 510 10.71 -19.32 4.24
CA PRO A 510 11.85 -19.55 5.11
C PRO A 510 11.95 -21.03 5.49
N LYS A 511 13.17 -21.57 5.55
CA LYS A 511 13.40 -22.94 6.02
C LYS A 511 13.47 -23.03 7.54
N THR A 512 14.07 -22.00 8.14
CA THR A 512 14.36 -21.94 9.56
C THR A 512 13.90 -20.62 10.17
N ASN A 513 13.59 -20.64 11.46
CA ASN A 513 13.31 -19.46 12.27
C ASN A 513 14.61 -18.71 12.67
N GLU A 514 14.52 -17.69 13.52
CA GLU A 514 15.65 -16.89 14.01
C GLU A 514 16.71 -17.70 14.77
N SER A 515 16.31 -18.80 15.43
CA SER A 515 17.21 -19.69 16.16
C SER A 515 17.83 -20.80 15.30
N GLY A 516 17.51 -20.84 14.00
CA GLY A 516 18.01 -21.86 13.07
C GLY A 516 17.24 -23.19 13.11
N GLN A 517 16.12 -23.26 13.83
CA GLN A 517 15.26 -24.44 13.86
C GLN A 517 14.42 -24.54 12.59
N THR A 518 14.35 -25.74 12.00
CA THR A 518 13.50 -26.01 10.83
C THR A 518 12.04 -25.79 11.15
N LEU A 519 11.37 -25.00 10.32
CA LEU A 519 9.94 -24.74 10.46
C LEU A 519 9.13 -25.97 10.00
N PRO A 520 8.12 -26.41 10.76
CA PRO A 520 7.18 -27.41 10.27
C PRO A 520 6.37 -26.81 9.11
N PHE A 521 5.95 -27.64 8.15
CA PHE A 521 5.28 -27.15 6.94
C PHE A 521 4.01 -26.33 7.23
N ARG A 522 3.26 -26.68 8.27
CA ARG A 522 2.07 -25.92 8.73
C ARG A 522 2.37 -24.46 9.07
N GLU A 523 3.59 -24.15 9.49
CA GLU A 523 4.08 -22.80 9.80
C GLU A 523 4.77 -22.19 8.57
N GLN A 524 5.62 -22.96 7.87
CA GLN A 524 6.26 -22.53 6.63
C GLN A 524 5.25 -22.07 5.58
N ARG A 525 4.12 -22.78 5.41
CA ARG A 525 3.07 -22.42 4.44
C ARG A 525 2.51 -21.02 4.66
N ARG A 526 2.38 -20.59 5.93
CA ARG A 526 1.88 -19.24 6.29
C ARG A 526 2.89 -18.16 5.97
N LEU A 527 4.14 -18.54 5.75
CA LEU A 527 5.25 -17.67 5.39
C LEU A 527 5.67 -17.84 3.92
N MET A 528 4.88 -18.54 3.10
CA MET A 528 5.10 -18.59 1.66
C MET A 528 4.67 -17.24 1.06
N VAL A 529 5.64 -16.44 0.64
CA VAL A 529 5.40 -15.15 0.02
C VAL A 529 5.38 -15.26 -1.50
N GLU A 530 4.35 -14.73 -2.14
CA GLU A 530 4.21 -14.73 -3.59
C GLU A 530 5.24 -13.79 -4.20
N LEU A 531 5.94 -14.28 -5.23
CA LEU A 531 7.00 -13.59 -5.95
C LEU A 531 6.60 -13.23 -7.38
N ASP A 532 5.82 -14.07 -8.03
CA ASP A 532 5.34 -13.84 -9.40
C ASP A 532 4.18 -14.77 -9.74
N LYS A 533 3.33 -14.32 -10.65
CA LYS A 533 2.21 -15.06 -11.23
C LYS A 533 1.96 -14.59 -12.66
N PHE A 534 2.06 -15.50 -13.63
CA PHE A 534 1.92 -15.17 -15.06
C PHE A 534 1.51 -16.39 -15.88
N THR A 535 0.82 -16.19 -17.01
CA THR A 535 0.45 -17.31 -17.89
C THR A 535 1.52 -17.63 -18.93
N VAL A 536 1.53 -18.89 -19.38
CA VAL A 536 2.45 -19.41 -20.40
C VAL A 536 1.72 -20.36 -21.34
N THR A 537 2.12 -20.32 -22.62
CA THR A 537 1.72 -21.30 -23.63
C THR A 537 2.81 -22.39 -23.71
N LEU A 538 2.41 -23.65 -23.58
CA LEU A 538 3.29 -24.82 -23.50
C LEU A 538 3.05 -25.72 -24.72
N ASN A 539 3.99 -25.72 -25.66
CA ASN A 539 3.95 -26.62 -26.82
C ASN A 539 4.23 -28.07 -26.39
N PRO A 540 3.76 -29.09 -27.13
CA PRO A 540 4.12 -30.48 -26.87
C PRO A 540 5.64 -30.68 -26.76
N GLY A 541 6.09 -31.45 -25.77
CA GLY A 541 7.50 -31.66 -25.47
C GLY A 541 8.09 -30.62 -24.51
N GLN A 542 9.39 -30.35 -24.65
CA GLN A 542 10.14 -29.48 -23.73
C GLN A 542 9.95 -28.00 -24.04
N ASN A 543 9.71 -27.22 -22.99
CA ASN A 543 9.60 -25.76 -23.03
C ASN A 543 10.61 -25.15 -22.04
N SER A 544 11.28 -24.08 -22.46
CA SER A 544 12.20 -23.32 -21.63
C SER A 544 11.64 -21.94 -21.37
N ILE A 545 11.27 -21.67 -20.12
CA ILE A 545 10.69 -20.39 -19.69
C ILE A 545 11.78 -19.60 -18.96
N VAL A 546 11.97 -18.34 -19.38
CA VAL A 546 12.83 -17.38 -18.69
C VAL A 546 11.98 -16.18 -18.30
N ARG A 547 11.93 -15.88 -17.00
CA ARG A 547 11.16 -14.77 -16.44
C ARG A 547 12.06 -13.90 -15.59
N ARG A 548 12.18 -12.62 -15.90
CA ARG A 548 13.03 -11.71 -15.13
C ARG A 548 12.33 -11.30 -13.83
N GLY A 549 13.09 -11.07 -12.77
CA GLY A 549 12.55 -10.59 -11.50
C GLY A 549 11.83 -9.24 -11.61
N ASP A 550 12.29 -8.37 -12.52
CA ASP A 550 11.68 -7.06 -12.81
C ASP A 550 10.35 -7.13 -13.59
N GLN A 551 9.92 -8.32 -13.99
CA GLN A 551 8.61 -8.58 -14.61
C GLN A 551 7.59 -9.09 -13.59
N SER A 552 7.94 -9.19 -12.31
CA SER A 552 7.08 -9.72 -11.25
C SER A 552 5.70 -9.05 -11.25
N SER A 553 4.64 -9.86 -11.21
CA SER A 553 3.25 -9.37 -11.06
C SER A 553 2.88 -8.86 -9.66
N VAL A 554 3.84 -8.87 -8.73
CA VAL A 554 3.71 -8.37 -7.35
C VAL A 554 4.16 -6.92 -7.25
N THR A 555 5.11 -6.51 -8.09
CA THR A 555 5.90 -5.30 -7.85
C THR A 555 5.75 -4.21 -8.88
N ILE A 556 6.12 -2.98 -8.49
CA ILE A 556 6.32 -1.86 -9.39
C ILE A 556 7.78 -1.38 -9.40
N PRO A 557 8.31 -0.92 -10.56
CA PRO A 557 9.65 -0.38 -10.67
C PRO A 557 9.77 0.95 -9.92
N TYR A 558 11.02 1.31 -9.61
CA TYR A 558 11.37 2.50 -8.84
C TYR A 558 10.75 3.77 -9.43
N GLU A 559 10.74 3.90 -10.75
CA GLU A 559 10.20 5.06 -11.45
C GLU A 559 8.70 5.21 -11.20
N ARG A 560 7.92 4.14 -11.05
CA ARG A 560 6.49 4.30 -10.68
C ARG A 560 6.31 4.70 -9.22
N THR A 561 7.17 4.23 -8.33
CA THR A 561 7.09 4.58 -6.90
C THR A 561 7.53 6.03 -6.61
N PHE A 562 8.58 6.52 -7.29
CA PHE A 562 9.29 7.75 -6.92
C PHE A 562 9.40 8.81 -8.02
N ARG A 563 8.84 8.60 -9.22
CA ARG A 563 8.86 9.62 -10.28
C ARG A 563 8.15 10.87 -9.82
N ASN A 564 8.79 12.01 -10.04
CA ASN A 564 8.15 13.31 -9.90
C ASN A 564 7.26 13.58 -11.13
N VAL A 565 5.95 13.45 -10.96
CA VAL A 565 4.97 13.68 -12.03
C VAL A 565 4.95 15.16 -12.42
N THR A 566 5.04 16.05 -11.44
CA THR A 566 4.90 17.50 -11.63
C THR A 566 6.07 18.16 -12.38
N ALA A 567 7.27 17.58 -12.32
CA ALA A 567 8.47 18.04 -13.01
C ALA A 567 8.70 17.36 -14.37
N SER A 568 7.92 16.33 -14.73
CA SER A 568 8.14 15.59 -15.98
C SER A 568 7.43 16.25 -17.18
N THR A 569 8.24 16.68 -18.17
CA THR A 569 7.79 17.24 -19.46
C THR A 569 7.52 16.17 -20.52
N VAL A 570 7.76 14.89 -20.20
CA VAL A 570 7.56 13.77 -21.12
C VAL A 570 6.07 13.42 -21.17
N SER A 571 5.38 13.97 -22.18
CA SER A 571 4.12 13.43 -22.68
C SER A 571 4.43 12.15 -23.45
N GLY A 572 4.27 10.99 -22.81
CA GLY A 572 4.52 9.71 -23.49
C GLY A 572 4.64 8.54 -22.54
N ASN A 573 3.49 7.98 -22.18
CA ASN A 573 3.14 6.55 -22.19
C ASN A 573 2.09 6.25 -21.09
N GLU A 574 0.82 6.43 -21.42
CA GLU A 574 -0.35 5.71 -20.89
C GLU A 574 -0.58 5.61 -19.34
N ALA A 575 -1.55 6.41 -18.87
CA ALA A 575 -2.48 6.20 -17.74
C ALA A 575 -1.95 5.50 -16.46
N PHE A 576 -1.29 6.25 -15.57
CA PHE A 576 -0.56 5.71 -14.40
C PHE A 576 -1.28 5.68 -13.05
N GLN A 577 -2.52 6.16 -12.94
CA GLN A 577 -3.15 6.41 -11.63
C GLN A 577 -3.32 5.16 -10.73
N PHE A 578 -3.83 4.06 -11.31
CA PHE A 578 -3.94 2.76 -10.63
C PHE A 578 -2.58 2.05 -10.54
N CYS A 579 -1.67 2.35 -11.45
CA CYS A 579 -0.38 1.66 -11.61
C CYS A 579 0.64 2.01 -10.51
N ASN A 580 0.32 2.97 -9.64
CA ASN A 580 1.13 3.30 -8.49
C ASN A 580 0.85 2.38 -7.29
N CYS A 581 -0.26 1.62 -7.32
CA CYS A 581 -0.44 0.53 -6.37
C CYS A 581 0.44 -0.65 -6.79
N GLY A 582 1.37 -1.02 -5.91
CA GLY A 582 2.07 -2.29 -5.95
C GLY A 582 3.29 -2.31 -5.06
N TRP A 583 3.80 -3.49 -4.75
CA TRP A 583 4.94 -3.63 -3.85
C TRP A 583 6.20 -3.02 -4.50
N PRO A 584 7.05 -2.29 -3.78
CA PRO A 584 8.27 -1.77 -4.38
C PRO A 584 9.20 -2.90 -4.84
N ASN A 585 9.67 -2.85 -6.09
CA ASN A 585 10.54 -3.91 -6.65
C ASN A 585 11.80 -4.13 -5.82
N HIS A 586 12.38 -3.07 -5.25
CA HIS A 586 13.58 -3.20 -4.40
C HIS A 586 13.36 -3.98 -3.10
N MET A 587 12.10 -4.27 -2.75
CA MET A 587 11.67 -5.11 -1.62
C MET A 587 11.14 -6.50 -2.05
N LEU A 588 11.34 -6.90 -3.32
CA LEU A 588 10.85 -8.19 -3.84
C LEU A 588 11.41 -9.38 -3.05
N VAL A 589 12.72 -9.35 -2.78
CA VAL A 589 13.53 -10.39 -2.14
C VAL A 589 13.85 -9.98 -0.70
N PRO A 590 13.81 -10.90 0.27
CA PRO A 590 14.16 -10.56 1.65
C PRO A 590 15.62 -10.13 1.80
N LYS A 591 15.97 -9.41 2.87
CA LYS A 591 17.35 -8.94 3.09
C LYS A 591 18.35 -10.11 3.14
N GLY A 592 18.01 -11.23 3.78
CA GLY A 592 18.94 -12.35 3.97
C GLY A 592 20.02 -12.06 5.01
N SER A 593 21.16 -12.74 4.91
CA SER A 593 22.29 -12.57 5.85
C SER A 593 23.64 -12.52 5.11
N PRO A 594 24.71 -12.00 5.74
CA PRO A 594 26.05 -12.00 5.14
C PRO A 594 26.56 -13.39 4.73
N GLU A 595 26.26 -14.42 5.50
CA GLU A 595 26.68 -15.81 5.27
C GLU A 595 25.87 -16.45 4.13
N GLY A 596 24.66 -15.94 3.88
CA GLY A 596 23.70 -16.45 2.93
C GLY A 596 22.64 -17.30 3.60
N ARG A 597 21.49 -16.68 3.86
CA ARG A 597 20.34 -17.38 4.43
C ARG A 597 19.63 -18.19 3.35
N GLU A 598 19.30 -19.43 3.66
CA GLU A 598 18.66 -20.34 2.71
C GLU A 598 17.13 -20.27 2.81
N TYR A 599 16.48 -20.20 1.65
CA TYR A 599 15.03 -20.18 1.46
C TYR A 599 14.62 -21.27 0.49
N ASP A 600 13.42 -21.80 0.65
CA ASP A 600 12.83 -22.70 -0.32
C ASP A 600 12.05 -21.88 -1.36
N PHE A 601 12.56 -21.84 -2.60
CA PHE A 601 11.83 -21.25 -3.72
C PHE A 601 10.97 -22.34 -4.35
N PHE A 602 9.68 -22.05 -4.51
CA PHE A 602 8.68 -22.96 -5.02
C PHE A 602 8.11 -22.43 -6.33
N VAL A 603 7.93 -23.33 -7.30
CA VAL A 603 7.20 -23.07 -8.53
C VAL A 603 6.10 -24.11 -8.72
N MET A 604 4.94 -23.66 -9.18
CA MET A 604 3.82 -24.49 -9.60
C MET A 604 3.33 -24.02 -10.97
N VAL A 605 3.02 -24.96 -11.85
CA VAL A 605 2.29 -24.69 -13.09
C VAL A 605 0.87 -25.23 -12.96
N THR A 606 -0.13 -24.35 -12.93
CA THR A 606 -1.55 -24.73 -12.82
C THR A 606 -2.24 -24.72 -14.17
N ASP A 607 -3.31 -25.51 -14.29
CA ASP A 607 -4.14 -25.57 -15.49
C ASP A 607 -4.92 -24.26 -15.67
N TYR A 608 -4.61 -23.52 -16.74
CA TYR A 608 -5.21 -22.23 -17.04
C TYR A 608 -6.74 -22.30 -17.14
N THR A 609 -7.31 -23.45 -17.54
CA THR A 609 -8.78 -23.59 -17.65
C THR A 609 -9.49 -23.44 -16.31
N GLN A 610 -8.79 -23.71 -15.20
CA GLN A 610 -9.29 -23.57 -13.83
C GLN A 610 -8.91 -22.23 -13.20
N ASP A 611 -7.95 -21.51 -13.79
CA ASP A 611 -7.45 -20.23 -13.26
C ASP A 611 -8.04 -19.01 -13.99
N ARG A 612 -8.48 -19.20 -15.24
CA ARG A 612 -8.85 -18.10 -16.14
C ARG A 612 -10.04 -17.28 -15.64
N VAL A 613 -9.97 -15.99 -15.93
CA VAL A 613 -11.06 -15.03 -15.81
C VAL A 613 -11.23 -14.37 -17.18
N GLU A 614 -12.45 -14.41 -17.74
CA GLU A 614 -12.68 -14.15 -19.17
C GLU A 614 -12.23 -12.76 -19.67
N ASP A 615 -12.22 -11.74 -18.79
CA ASP A 615 -11.91 -10.35 -19.16
C ASP A 615 -10.44 -9.94 -18.95
N PHE A 616 -9.57 -10.92 -18.66
CA PHE A 616 -8.15 -10.65 -18.43
C PHE A 616 -7.34 -10.69 -19.74
N ASP A 617 -6.64 -9.59 -20.01
CA ASP A 617 -5.67 -9.48 -21.10
C ASP A 617 -4.32 -9.02 -20.54
N GLU A 618 -3.32 -9.90 -20.63
CA GLU A 618 -1.96 -9.66 -20.13
C GLU A 618 -1.21 -8.58 -20.92
N ASN A 619 -1.70 -8.21 -22.10
CA ASN A 619 -1.05 -7.23 -22.98
C ASN A 619 -1.51 -5.78 -22.71
N VAL A 620 -2.50 -5.59 -21.82
CA VAL A 620 -2.96 -4.26 -21.44
C VAL A 620 -2.00 -3.67 -20.40
N ASN A 621 -1.55 -2.43 -20.64
CA ASN A 621 -0.69 -1.69 -19.72
C ASN A 621 -1.35 -1.52 -18.33
N CYS A 622 -0.52 -1.39 -17.27
CA CYS A 622 -0.95 -1.29 -15.87
C CYS A 622 -1.41 -2.60 -15.19
N ASN A 623 -1.07 -3.76 -15.76
CA ASN A 623 -1.48 -5.09 -15.22
C ASN A 623 -0.37 -5.82 -14.44
N ASP A 624 0.71 -5.14 -14.08
CA ASP A 624 1.95 -5.76 -13.58
C ASP A 624 2.11 -5.75 -12.06
N ALA A 625 1.16 -5.22 -11.30
CA ALA A 625 1.12 -5.37 -9.83
C ALA A 625 -0.21 -5.98 -9.33
N HIS A 626 -0.87 -6.76 -10.20
CA HIS A 626 -2.23 -7.25 -9.94
C HIS A 626 -2.33 -8.20 -8.75
N VAL A 627 -1.22 -8.80 -8.28
CA VAL A 627 -1.25 -9.72 -7.14
C VAL A 627 -1.80 -9.06 -5.87
N PHE A 628 -1.36 -7.83 -5.57
CA PHE A 628 -1.84 -7.06 -4.41
C PHE A 628 -2.86 -5.99 -4.77
N CYS A 629 -2.91 -5.57 -6.03
CA CYS A 629 -3.72 -4.42 -6.42
C CYS A 629 -4.90 -4.77 -7.33
N GLY A 630 -5.05 -6.03 -7.75
CA GLY A 630 -6.08 -6.42 -8.71
C GLY A 630 -5.95 -5.69 -10.05
N LEU A 631 -7.07 -5.43 -10.72
CA LEU A 631 -7.13 -4.70 -11.99
C LEU A 631 -8.17 -3.57 -11.93
N ARG A 632 -7.83 -2.41 -12.49
CA ARG A 632 -8.73 -1.25 -12.50
C ARG A 632 -10.02 -1.56 -13.26
N GLY A 633 -11.15 -1.51 -12.56
CA GLY A 633 -12.48 -1.69 -13.16
C GLY A 633 -12.71 -3.09 -13.75
N ARG A 634 -11.90 -4.09 -13.36
CA ARG A 634 -12.00 -5.47 -13.83
C ARG A 634 -11.95 -6.43 -12.64
N ARG A 635 -12.25 -7.70 -12.92
CA ARG A 635 -12.10 -8.80 -11.96
C ARG A 635 -10.63 -9.08 -11.67
N TYR A 636 -10.35 -9.60 -10.47
CA TYR A 636 -9.03 -10.12 -10.12
C TYR A 636 -8.65 -11.25 -11.11
N PRO A 637 -7.46 -11.24 -11.72
CA PRO A 637 -7.15 -12.05 -12.90
C PRO A 637 -6.75 -13.50 -12.59
N ASP A 638 -7.37 -14.09 -11.57
CA ASP A 638 -7.12 -15.47 -11.13
C ASP A 638 -8.33 -15.96 -10.34
N ALA A 639 -9.01 -16.99 -10.85
CA ALA A 639 -10.20 -17.56 -10.24
C ALA A 639 -9.90 -18.30 -8.93
N ARG A 640 -8.63 -18.66 -8.66
CA ARG A 640 -8.24 -19.31 -7.40
C ARG A 640 -8.31 -18.34 -6.23
N SER A 641 -8.37 -18.89 -5.01
CA SER A 641 -8.21 -18.07 -3.81
C SER A 641 -6.83 -17.43 -3.80
N MET A 642 -6.75 -16.18 -3.35
CA MET A 642 -5.49 -15.46 -3.24
C MET A 642 -4.60 -16.18 -2.22
N GLY A 643 -3.36 -16.50 -2.62
CA GLY A 643 -2.44 -17.34 -1.85
C GLY A 643 -2.44 -18.82 -2.21
N PHE A 644 -3.23 -19.24 -3.21
CA PHE A 644 -3.19 -20.61 -3.72
C PHE A 644 -1.76 -21.00 -4.15
N PRO A 645 -1.22 -22.16 -3.71
CA PRO A 645 -1.91 -23.26 -3.02
C PRO A 645 -1.74 -23.30 -1.49
N PHE A 646 -1.19 -22.25 -0.87
CA PHE A 646 -0.76 -22.25 0.54
C PHE A 646 -1.75 -21.61 1.53
N ASP A 647 -2.81 -20.98 1.03
CA ASP A 647 -3.83 -20.31 1.85
C ASP A 647 -4.64 -21.29 2.73
N ARG A 648 -4.78 -22.56 2.30
CA ARG A 648 -5.51 -23.59 3.05
C ARG A 648 -4.59 -24.45 3.91
N PHE A 649 -5.20 -25.14 4.89
CA PHE A 649 -4.48 -26.13 5.68
C PHE A 649 -4.11 -27.36 4.83
N THR A 650 -3.12 -28.12 5.28
CA THR A 650 -2.76 -29.43 4.71
C THR A 650 -2.92 -30.54 5.74
N PRO A 651 -3.27 -31.78 5.32
CA PRO A 651 -3.38 -32.91 6.23
C PRO A 651 -2.08 -33.15 7.01
N GLY A 652 -2.19 -33.67 8.24
CA GLY A 652 -1.04 -33.93 9.11
C GLY A 652 -0.01 -34.94 8.56
N SER A 653 -0.34 -35.67 7.50
CA SER A 653 0.59 -36.52 6.75
C SER A 653 1.62 -35.73 5.94
N VAL A 654 1.40 -34.43 5.71
CA VAL A 654 2.32 -33.54 4.99
C VAL A 654 3.21 -32.81 6.01
N GLY A 655 4.39 -33.37 6.29
CA GLY A 655 5.32 -32.84 7.29
C GLY A 655 6.24 -31.73 6.78
N SER A 656 6.56 -31.75 5.48
CA SER A 656 7.48 -30.83 4.82
C SER A 656 6.92 -30.32 3.48
N LEU A 657 7.50 -29.24 2.95
CA LEU A 657 7.21 -28.78 1.59
C LEU A 657 7.57 -29.84 0.53
N LEU A 658 8.59 -30.67 0.78
CA LEU A 658 8.93 -31.79 -0.10
C LEU A 658 7.82 -32.85 -0.13
N ASP A 659 7.22 -33.16 1.04
CA ASP A 659 6.08 -34.08 1.10
C ASP A 659 4.86 -33.52 0.38
N PHE A 660 4.64 -32.20 0.47
CA PHE A 660 3.54 -31.51 -0.21
C PHE A 660 3.63 -31.64 -1.73
N ILE A 661 4.82 -31.45 -2.31
CA ILE A 661 4.99 -31.47 -3.77
C ILE A 661 5.18 -32.86 -4.36
N LYS A 662 5.60 -33.85 -3.56
CA LYS A 662 5.94 -35.20 -4.02
C LYS A 662 4.89 -35.87 -4.94
N PRO A 663 3.56 -35.70 -4.71
CA PRO A 663 2.54 -36.29 -5.58
C PRO A 663 2.35 -35.58 -6.93
N TYR A 664 2.92 -34.38 -7.11
CA TYR A 664 2.56 -33.46 -8.19
C TYR A 664 3.75 -33.16 -9.09
N VAL A 665 3.70 -33.64 -10.33
CA VAL A 665 4.77 -33.41 -11.33
C VAL A 665 4.85 -31.95 -11.78
N ASN A 666 3.79 -31.17 -11.61
CA ASN A 666 3.69 -29.76 -11.99
C ASN A 666 4.24 -28.79 -10.93
N MET A 667 4.89 -29.30 -9.88
CA MET A 667 5.48 -28.52 -8.80
C MET A 667 6.97 -28.82 -8.65
N ARG A 668 7.75 -27.83 -8.24
CA ARG A 668 9.15 -28.02 -7.87
C ARG A 668 9.60 -27.03 -6.81
N VAL A 669 10.48 -27.48 -5.92
CA VAL A 669 11.17 -26.64 -4.95
C VAL A 669 12.67 -26.61 -5.26
N THR A 670 13.33 -25.50 -4.99
CA THR A 670 14.77 -25.34 -5.13
C THR A 670 15.31 -24.45 -4.00
N PRO A 671 16.29 -24.92 -3.21
CA PRO A 671 16.92 -24.10 -2.17
C PRO A 671 17.71 -22.96 -2.81
N VAL A 672 17.51 -21.73 -2.33
CA VAL A 672 18.20 -20.53 -2.79
C VAL A 672 18.82 -19.81 -1.60
N LYS A 673 20.10 -19.42 -1.73
CA LYS A 673 20.80 -18.61 -0.73
C LYS A 673 20.67 -17.12 -1.07
N VAL A 674 20.18 -16.33 -0.12
CA VAL A 674 20.13 -14.87 -0.22
C VAL A 674 21.23 -14.27 0.66
N ARG A 675 22.21 -13.66 0.00
CA ARG A 675 23.40 -13.07 0.63
C ARG A 675 23.30 -11.55 0.67
N PHE A 676 23.34 -11.02 1.88
CA PHE A 676 23.39 -9.59 2.12
C PHE A 676 24.83 -9.08 2.11
N THR A 677 25.12 -8.11 1.24
CA THR A 677 26.40 -7.40 1.24
C THR A 677 26.19 -6.02 1.84
N ASN A 678 26.86 -5.74 2.97
CA ASN A 678 26.77 -4.45 3.64
C ASN A 678 27.59 -3.38 2.88
N THR A 679 27.14 -3.04 1.69
CA THR A 679 27.74 -2.03 0.81
C THR A 679 26.64 -1.16 0.25
N VAL A 680 26.91 0.15 0.19
CA VAL A 680 26.01 1.15 -0.37
C VAL A 680 26.39 1.41 -1.82
N ILE A 681 25.46 1.20 -2.74
CA ILE A 681 25.63 1.45 -4.18
C ILE A 681 24.71 2.61 -4.57
N ALA A 682 25.24 3.63 -5.23
CA ALA A 682 24.40 4.71 -5.75
C ALA A 682 23.56 4.21 -6.93
N ARG A 683 22.28 4.63 -6.99
CA ARG A 683 21.45 4.45 -8.18
C ARG A 683 22.05 5.25 -9.34
N SER A 684 22.42 4.55 -10.41
CA SER A 684 22.90 5.13 -11.68
C SER A 684 21.78 5.79 -12.45
#